data_AF-A0A2I1CPS9-F1
#
_entry.id   AF-A0A2I1CPS9-F1
#
_cell.length_a   1.000
_cell.length_b   1.000
_cell.length_c   1.000
_cell.angle_alpha   90.00
_cell.angle_beta   90.00
_cell.angle_gamma   90.00
#
_symmetry.space_group_name_H-M   'P 1'
#
loop_
_entity.id
_entity.type
_entity.pdbx_description
1 polymer ?
#
loop_
_entity_poly.entity_id
_entity_poly.type
_entity_poly.pdbx_seq_one_letter_code
_entity_poly.pdbx_strand_id
1 'polypeptide(L)'
;MSMRPRTELGSKTVKVERNTLTILYTQHGRRFLPKKSVIALLRIVVRLHFRRLDIHKTLACPDKCLRQRFTLRAFGTDDEFCRSIAQTGYTVVDVKYRLAPKHPFPAAFDAIEDVAAIWSWRSPHRRCSSALPKKYEESPFHAVIAFYPSTDLPQPTTAKKQVVKSKFMIRRILPFFSEFCHSCYRNPREIDMRHPRLSRSYADPARFPKNVLIITTEEDPVTIEGEQLAEKVSMVEGHNVMQLRAVLFLIGTFLASAAQGFDISPLELQFPLLHQLRLLEDGTSTSVHLTSSKEFIDHNFSVPIDHFHNESRYEPHTHDHFSLRYWFDASHYKEGGPVFLIAAGETNGKNRFPFLSHGIVTQLAKTYNGLGVILEHRYYGESYPFANLTTKNIRFLSTEQAMADYAYFASNVVFPGLEHLNLTADAVPWIGYGGSYAGAFVAFLRKVYPEVFFGVVSSSGVTEAIEDYWQYYEPIRQFAPSDCIWSIGTFMDIVDTILIEHAKNETMKSHLKAVFGAKSSIVDEFFAAALSSTLGAFQGRNWDPGVGDGTFQRYCKNLTSPTLLYQHNNTIKAWTEGLISATKYDATNSSLVTGMLNYAGYMNATLFSHLDKVLRTSSPKSPQSLENVPKDRLPLISRLITLAEESQFCKEDFSITTPPDTDRINKHGGFNFSYSRAAIIDGLADPWRDATPHADGARPRKSTDEEPFILVDVPAEDVWDGIRGAVHHWDQNGLSEEDVQRGKTAPRAIVNLQREIGS
;
A
#
# COMPACT_ATOMS: atom_id res chain seq x y z
N MET A 1 64.44 -67.57 1.44
CA MET A 1 63.37 -67.98 2.38
C MET A 1 62.43 -66.78 2.54
N SER A 2 61.14 -66.77 2.24
CA SER A 2 60.13 -67.78 1.90
C SER A 2 59.02 -67.11 1.04
N MET A 3 58.12 -67.93 0.52
CA MET A 3 57.15 -67.76 -0.58
C MET A 3 55.93 -66.84 -0.32
N ARG A 4 55.30 -66.43 -1.45
CA ARG A 4 53.90 -65.95 -1.69
C ARG A 4 52.82 -66.98 -1.24
N PRO A 5 51.49 -66.66 -1.06
CA PRO A 5 50.52 -66.31 -2.14
C PRO A 5 49.32 -65.37 -1.82
N ARG A 6 48.52 -65.10 -2.87
CA ARG A 6 47.29 -64.28 -3.02
C ARG A 6 46.05 -64.84 -2.30
N THR A 7 45.11 -63.95 -1.94
CA THR A 7 43.61 -63.92 -2.11
C THR A 7 43.03 -62.82 -1.19
N GLU A 8 41.85 -62.22 -1.30
CA GLU A 8 40.90 -61.75 -2.34
C GLU A 8 39.86 -60.90 -1.57
N LEU A 9 39.26 -59.93 -2.28
CA LEU A 9 37.98 -59.22 -2.07
C LEU A 9 37.60 -58.51 -0.75
N GLY A 10 37.23 -57.23 -0.90
CA GLY A 10 36.44 -56.47 0.08
C GLY A 10 36.24 -55.00 -0.30
N SER A 11 35.36 -54.74 -1.26
CA SER A 11 34.91 -53.40 -1.65
C SER A 11 34.27 -52.61 -0.49
N LYS A 12 34.51 -51.29 -0.41
CA LYS A 12 33.46 -50.26 -0.41
C LYS A 12 34.04 -48.84 -0.50
N THR A 13 33.92 -48.29 -1.69
CA THR A 13 33.82 -46.86 -1.96
C THR A 13 32.45 -46.35 -1.45
N VAL A 14 32.35 -45.04 -1.21
CA VAL A 14 31.13 -44.20 -1.07
C VAL A 14 30.53 -44.06 0.34
N LYS A 15 30.68 -42.86 0.94
CA LYS A 15 29.59 -41.88 1.04
C LYS A 15 30.11 -40.52 1.51
N VAL A 16 30.18 -39.58 0.57
CA VAL A 16 30.24 -38.15 0.83
C VAL A 16 28.79 -37.67 0.87
N GLU A 17 28.24 -37.43 2.05
CA GLU A 17 26.95 -36.75 2.22
C GLU A 17 27.18 -35.40 2.91
N ARG A 18 27.39 -34.37 2.09
CA ARG A 18 27.50 -32.96 2.49
C ARG A 18 26.16 -32.29 2.24
N ASN A 19 25.44 -31.94 3.30
CA ASN A 19 24.22 -31.13 3.28
C ASN A 19 24.32 -30.06 4.35
N THR A 20 24.11 -28.79 3.98
CA THR A 20 23.32 -27.73 4.65
C THR A 20 23.36 -26.51 3.71
N LEU A 21 22.42 -25.58 3.77
CA LEU A 21 22.47 -24.25 3.12
C LEU A 21 22.02 -23.24 4.17
N THR A 22 22.81 -22.18 4.34
CA THR A 22 22.81 -21.26 5.49
C THR A 22 21.82 -20.10 5.41
N ILE A 23 21.21 -19.73 6.55
CA ILE A 23 20.82 -18.35 6.98
C ILE A 23 21.02 -18.24 8.55
N LEU A 24 21.78 -17.23 9.04
CA LEU A 24 22.05 -16.65 10.42
C LEU A 24 22.75 -17.45 11.56
N TYR A 25 23.80 -16.86 12.18
CA TYR A 25 24.65 -17.41 13.27
C TYR A 25 24.66 -16.55 14.57
N THR A 26 24.71 -17.20 15.75
CA THR A 26 25.34 -16.69 16.99
C THR A 26 25.83 -17.82 17.90
N GLN A 27 27.03 -17.71 18.50
CA GLN A 27 27.29 -18.19 19.87
C GLN A 27 28.50 -17.53 20.58
N HIS A 28 28.40 -17.45 21.91
CA HIS A 28 29.21 -16.69 22.88
C HIS A 28 30.44 -17.43 23.44
N GLY A 29 31.44 -16.65 23.92
CA GLY A 29 32.51 -17.13 24.80
C GLY A 29 33.31 -16.04 25.55
N ARG A 30 32.74 -15.59 26.69
CA ARG A 30 33.35 -14.97 27.90
C ARG A 30 33.89 -13.52 27.93
N ARG A 31 33.14 -12.72 28.72
CA ARG A 31 33.49 -11.54 29.56
C ARG A 31 34.00 -10.26 28.89
N PHE A 32 33.07 -9.41 28.44
CA PHE A 32 32.68 -8.08 29.00
C PHE A 32 31.99 -7.23 27.91
N LEU A 33 30.84 -6.62 28.24
CA LEU A 33 30.02 -5.60 27.51
C LEU A 33 28.96 -6.08 26.47
N PRO A 34 27.83 -5.34 26.27
CA PRO A 34 26.50 -5.94 26.09
C PRO A 34 26.10 -6.31 24.64
N LYS A 35 25.42 -7.46 24.60
CA LYS A 35 24.78 -8.27 23.54
C LYS A 35 24.05 -7.52 22.39
N LYS A 36 24.23 -8.00 21.14
CA LYS A 36 23.18 -8.36 20.14
C LYS A 36 23.78 -9.00 18.85
N SER A 37 22.97 -9.76 18.11
CA SER A 37 23.29 -10.96 17.28
C SER A 37 23.61 -10.69 15.78
N VAL A 38 23.93 -11.70 14.93
CA VAL A 38 24.29 -11.53 13.49
C VAL A 38 23.36 -12.32 12.55
N ILE A 39 22.98 -11.71 11.42
CA ILE A 39 22.09 -12.19 10.34
C ILE A 39 22.79 -12.23 8.94
N ALA A 40 22.65 -13.30 8.15
CA ALA A 40 23.12 -13.37 6.76
C ALA A 40 21.98 -13.80 5.83
N LEU A 41 21.63 -12.99 4.83
CA LEU A 41 20.55 -13.29 3.88
C LEU A 41 21.15 -13.72 2.54
N LEU A 42 20.72 -14.87 2.00
CA LEU A 42 20.97 -15.24 0.60
C LEU A 42 19.69 -15.60 -0.12
N ARG A 43 19.52 -15.00 -1.30
CA ARG A 43 18.53 -15.45 -2.29
C ARG A 43 19.14 -16.51 -3.21
N ILE A 44 18.40 -17.59 -3.46
CA ILE A 44 18.72 -18.55 -4.53
C ILE A 44 18.46 -17.85 -5.87
N VAL A 45 19.52 -17.30 -6.48
CA VAL A 45 19.48 -16.84 -7.87
C VAL A 45 19.65 -18.06 -8.77
N VAL A 46 18.59 -18.43 -9.47
CA VAL A 46 18.64 -19.38 -10.59
C VAL A 46 19.45 -18.72 -11.73
N ARG A 47 20.75 -19.03 -11.84
CA ARG A 47 21.59 -18.52 -12.93
C ARG A 47 21.60 -19.50 -14.10
N LEU A 48 21.11 -19.01 -15.23
CA LEU A 48 21.15 -19.64 -16.56
C LEU A 48 22.61 -19.79 -17.02
N HIS A 49 23.02 -20.98 -17.45
CA HIS A 49 24.25 -21.17 -18.22
C HIS A 49 23.99 -22.05 -19.44
N PHE A 50 24.04 -21.45 -20.61
CA PHE A 50 24.18 -22.18 -21.86
C PHE A 50 25.59 -22.76 -21.92
N ARG A 51 25.75 -24.06 -21.62
CA ARG A 51 26.85 -24.82 -22.23
C ARG A 51 26.41 -25.18 -23.64
N ARG A 52 27.34 -25.02 -24.59
CA ARG A 52 27.19 -25.36 -26.00
C ARG A 52 26.78 -26.83 -26.12
N LEU A 53 25.48 -27.08 -26.20
CA LEU A 53 24.91 -28.37 -26.59
C LEU A 53 24.39 -28.14 -28.01
N ASP A 54 24.87 -28.95 -28.94
CA ASP A 54 24.38 -29.00 -30.32
C ASP A 54 22.90 -29.39 -30.31
N ILE A 55 22.02 -28.39 -30.18
CA ILE A 55 20.58 -28.55 -30.41
C ILE A 55 20.33 -28.11 -31.85
N HIS A 56 20.78 -28.94 -32.80
CA HIS A 56 20.09 -29.02 -34.07
C HIS A 56 18.77 -29.74 -33.83
N LYS A 57 17.72 -28.96 -33.58
CA LYS A 57 16.34 -29.12 -34.07
C LYS A 57 15.34 -28.56 -33.06
N THR A 58 14.42 -27.75 -33.59
CA THR A 58 13.10 -27.38 -33.05
C THR A 58 13.08 -26.55 -31.77
N LEU A 59 13.34 -25.24 -31.91
CA LEU A 59 12.54 -24.14 -31.35
C LEU A 59 13.10 -22.82 -31.89
N ALA A 60 12.27 -22.04 -32.58
CA ALA A 60 12.65 -20.75 -33.14
C ALA A 60 12.89 -19.73 -32.02
N CYS A 61 14.15 -19.55 -31.64
CA CYS A 61 14.62 -18.42 -30.86
C CYS A 61 15.45 -17.52 -31.79
N PRO A 62 15.27 -16.18 -31.79
CA PRO A 62 16.09 -15.29 -32.61
C PRO A 62 17.57 -15.46 -32.27
N ASP A 63 18.41 -15.70 -33.29
CA ASP A 63 19.86 -16.00 -33.22
C ASP A 63 20.73 -15.00 -32.41
N LYS A 64 20.17 -13.88 -31.95
CA LYS A 64 20.87 -12.90 -31.09
C LYS A 64 20.99 -13.34 -29.62
N CYS A 65 20.22 -14.32 -29.15
CA CYS A 65 20.25 -14.75 -27.73
C CYS A 65 21.42 -15.70 -27.37
N LEU A 66 22.06 -16.36 -28.33
CA LEU A 66 23.02 -17.45 -28.07
C LEU A 66 24.49 -17.02 -27.87
N ARG A 67 24.80 -15.72 -27.90
CA ARG A 67 26.22 -15.24 -27.85
C ARG A 67 26.63 -14.49 -26.58
N GLN A 68 25.75 -14.25 -25.61
CA GLN A 68 26.11 -13.53 -24.38
C GLN A 68 25.60 -14.20 -23.10
N ARG A 69 26.48 -14.32 -22.10
CA ARG A 69 26.21 -14.91 -20.78
C ARG A 69 25.19 -14.06 -20.02
N PHE A 70 23.91 -14.42 -20.09
CA PHE A 70 22.85 -13.67 -19.40
C PHE A 70 22.91 -13.90 -17.88
N THR A 71 22.96 -12.83 -17.10
CA THR A 71 22.80 -12.85 -15.65
C THR A 71 21.82 -11.75 -15.29
N LEU A 72 20.69 -12.07 -14.66
CA LEU A 72 19.86 -11.04 -14.03
C LEU A 72 20.69 -10.45 -12.88
N ARG A 73 21.04 -9.16 -12.98
CA ARG A 73 21.72 -8.43 -11.89
C ARG A 73 20.68 -8.11 -10.82
N ALA A 74 20.50 -9.03 -9.87
CA ALA A 74 19.55 -8.89 -8.77
C ALA A 74 20.21 -8.66 -7.39
N PHE A 75 21.55 -8.62 -7.33
CA PHE A 75 22.27 -8.26 -6.10
C PHE A 75 21.95 -6.81 -5.71
N GLY A 76 21.52 -6.58 -4.47
CA GLY A 76 21.06 -5.29 -3.97
C GLY A 76 19.60 -4.95 -4.27
N THR A 77 18.82 -5.86 -4.87
CA THR A 77 17.36 -5.65 -5.03
C THR A 77 16.58 -5.86 -3.73
N ASP A 78 17.22 -6.50 -2.76
CA ASP A 78 16.79 -6.80 -1.40
C ASP A 78 17.49 -5.91 -0.36
N ASP A 79 18.27 -4.92 -0.80
CA ASP A 79 19.02 -4.00 0.05
C ASP A 79 18.12 -3.28 1.07
N GLU A 80 16.91 -2.90 0.67
CA GLU A 80 15.91 -2.31 1.55
C GLU A 80 15.46 -3.26 2.68
N PHE A 81 15.17 -4.51 2.34
CA PHE A 81 14.86 -5.55 3.32
C PHE A 81 16.07 -5.84 4.22
N CYS A 82 17.26 -5.94 3.65
CA CYS A 82 18.50 -6.17 4.39
C CYS A 82 18.83 -5.01 5.36
N ARG A 83 18.59 -3.75 4.98
CA ARG A 83 18.73 -2.59 5.87
C ARG A 83 17.68 -2.59 6.98
N SER A 84 16.44 -2.95 6.66
CA SER A 84 15.36 -3.10 7.64
C SER A 84 15.71 -4.13 8.71
N ILE A 85 16.25 -5.29 8.31
CA ILE A 85 16.74 -6.28 9.27
C ILE A 85 17.98 -5.79 10.02
N ALA A 86 18.88 -5.03 9.38
CA ALA A 86 20.07 -4.49 10.05
C ALA A 86 19.75 -3.51 11.19
N GLN A 87 18.60 -2.83 11.10
CA GLN A 87 18.11 -1.90 12.12
C GLN A 87 17.60 -2.61 13.40
N THR A 88 17.33 -3.91 13.34
CA THR A 88 16.85 -4.69 14.50
C THR A 88 17.97 -5.07 15.49
N GLY A 89 19.17 -4.50 15.32
CA GLY A 89 20.36 -4.82 16.12
C GLY A 89 21.04 -6.12 15.70
N TYR A 90 20.61 -6.71 14.59
CA TYR A 90 21.26 -7.85 13.98
C TYR A 90 22.20 -7.40 12.87
N THR A 91 23.42 -7.92 12.83
CA THR A 91 24.36 -7.61 11.73
C THR A 91 23.88 -8.26 10.43
N VAL A 92 23.51 -7.55 9.37
CA VAL A 92 23.06 -8.17 8.11
C VAL A 92 24.19 -8.29 7.09
N VAL A 93 24.31 -9.45 6.45
CA VAL A 93 25.23 -9.66 5.33
C VAL A 93 24.45 -10.02 4.06
N ASP A 94 24.44 -9.10 3.10
CA ASP A 94 24.00 -9.34 1.72
C ASP A 94 25.20 -9.84 0.89
N VAL A 95 25.06 -11.01 0.27
CA VAL A 95 26.15 -11.71 -0.40
C VAL A 95 25.87 -11.85 -1.88
N LYS A 96 26.75 -11.26 -2.67
CA LYS A 96 26.71 -11.42 -4.13
C LYS A 96 27.01 -12.87 -4.50
N TYR A 97 26.10 -13.46 -5.26
CA TYR A 97 26.22 -14.83 -5.71
C TYR A 97 27.52 -15.08 -6.49
N ARG A 98 28.24 -16.17 -6.19
CA ARG A 98 29.44 -16.58 -6.92
C ARG A 98 29.08 -16.83 -8.39
N LEU A 99 29.70 -16.10 -9.30
CA LEU A 99 29.46 -16.21 -10.73
C LEU A 99 30.01 -17.55 -11.25
N ALA A 100 29.13 -18.54 -11.51
CA ALA A 100 29.52 -19.87 -12.00
C ALA A 100 30.11 -19.84 -13.42
N PRO A 101 31.35 -20.35 -13.58
CA PRO A 101 31.63 -21.27 -14.69
C PRO A 101 32.28 -22.61 -14.25
N LYS A 102 32.38 -22.92 -12.94
CA LYS A 102 33.14 -24.07 -12.40
C LYS A 102 32.37 -25.11 -11.56
N HIS A 103 31.08 -24.94 -11.27
CA HIS A 103 30.32 -25.85 -10.38
C HIS A 103 28.99 -26.32 -11.02
N PRO A 104 28.58 -27.59 -10.85
CA PRO A 104 27.37 -28.15 -11.45
C PRO A 104 26.06 -27.70 -10.77
N PHE A 105 26.16 -27.15 -9.55
CA PHE A 105 25.01 -26.64 -8.79
C PHE A 105 25.16 -25.16 -8.48
N PRO A 106 24.06 -24.46 -8.18
CA PRO A 106 24.11 -23.16 -7.53
C PRO A 106 24.99 -23.23 -6.25
N ALA A 107 26.06 -22.42 -6.18
CA ALA A 107 27.06 -22.43 -5.09
C ALA A 107 26.70 -21.48 -3.92
N ALA A 108 25.41 -21.36 -3.61
CA ALA A 108 24.90 -20.52 -2.52
C ALA A 108 25.55 -20.91 -1.19
N PHE A 109 25.70 -22.21 -0.93
CA PHE A 109 26.25 -22.71 0.33
C PHE A 109 27.72 -22.36 0.48
N ASP A 110 28.51 -22.66 -0.55
CA ASP A 110 29.95 -22.40 -0.55
C ASP A 110 30.23 -20.88 -0.40
N ALA A 111 29.39 -20.02 -1.00
CA ALA A 111 29.48 -18.57 -0.83
C ALA A 111 29.21 -18.12 0.61
N ILE A 112 28.36 -18.83 1.34
CA ILE A 112 28.04 -18.48 2.71
C ILE A 112 29.06 -19.04 3.71
N GLU A 113 29.58 -20.24 3.46
CA GLU A 113 30.70 -20.77 4.25
C GLU A 113 31.91 -19.83 4.18
N ASP A 114 32.22 -19.30 3.00
CA ASP A 114 33.28 -18.30 2.83
C ASP A 114 33.01 -17.02 3.63
N VAL A 115 31.77 -16.52 3.60
CA VAL A 115 31.37 -15.32 4.35
C VAL A 115 31.45 -15.54 5.85
N ALA A 116 30.98 -16.69 6.35
CA ALA A 116 31.08 -17.07 7.75
C ALA A 116 32.55 -17.22 8.20
N ALA A 117 33.40 -17.77 7.34
CA ALA A 117 34.84 -17.90 7.59
C ALA A 117 35.55 -16.53 7.62
N ILE A 118 35.26 -15.64 6.66
CA ILE A 118 35.82 -14.29 6.58
C ILE A 118 35.36 -13.43 7.77
N TRP A 119 34.09 -13.54 8.17
CA TRP A 119 33.54 -12.79 9.30
C TRP A 119 34.19 -13.22 10.63
N SER A 120 34.40 -14.52 10.80
CA SER A 120 35.12 -15.08 11.96
C SER A 120 36.58 -14.61 12.02
N TRP A 121 37.18 -14.27 10.87
CA TRP A 121 38.58 -13.84 10.76
C TRP A 121 38.82 -12.36 11.15
N ARG A 122 37.79 -11.49 11.08
CA ARG A 122 37.89 -10.03 11.34
C ARG A 122 37.69 -9.61 12.81
N SER A 123 37.48 -10.53 13.74
CA SER A 123 37.33 -10.20 15.17
C SER A 123 38.70 -9.96 15.85
N PRO A 124 38.92 -8.85 16.63
CA PRO A 124 40.27 -8.38 17.02
C PRO A 124 41.06 -9.22 18.03
N HIS A 125 40.62 -10.44 18.40
CA HIS A 125 41.14 -11.15 19.59
C HIS A 125 41.66 -12.58 19.36
N ARG A 126 42.09 -12.94 18.14
CA ARG A 126 42.87 -14.16 17.94
C ARG A 126 44.21 -13.85 17.27
N ARG A 127 45.28 -13.85 18.08
CA ARG A 127 46.66 -13.91 17.61
C ARG A 127 46.87 -15.18 16.77
N CYS A 128 47.72 -15.02 15.75
CA CYS A 128 48.14 -16.01 14.77
C CYS A 128 48.25 -17.45 15.30
N SER A 129 47.49 -18.36 14.68
CA SER A 129 47.97 -19.70 14.35
C SER A 129 47.30 -20.18 13.06
N SER A 130 48.12 -20.61 12.11
CA SER A 130 47.76 -21.09 10.79
C SER A 130 47.05 -22.44 10.87
N ALA A 131 45.74 -22.45 11.14
CA ALA A 131 44.88 -23.62 10.94
C ALA A 131 43.42 -23.18 10.76
N LEU A 132 42.84 -23.45 9.59
CA LEU A 132 41.38 -23.39 9.37
C LEU A 132 40.68 -24.29 10.41
N PRO A 133 39.62 -23.83 11.10
CA PRO A 133 38.93 -24.67 12.09
C PRO A 133 38.30 -25.91 11.45
N LYS A 134 38.36 -27.03 12.15
CA LYS A 134 37.67 -28.29 11.82
C LYS A 134 36.17 -28.05 11.60
N LYS A 135 35.61 -28.77 10.63
CA LYS A 135 34.18 -28.87 10.27
C LYS A 135 33.26 -28.88 11.49
N TYR A 136 32.22 -28.05 11.46
CA TYR A 136 31.13 -28.06 12.43
C TYR A 136 30.28 -29.33 12.26
N GLU A 137 30.03 -30.08 13.35
CA GLU A 137 29.18 -31.29 13.39
C GLU A 137 27.68 -30.96 13.51
N GLU A 138 27.32 -29.75 13.92
CA GLU A 138 25.95 -29.22 13.99
C GLU A 138 25.77 -28.05 13.02
N SER A 139 24.55 -27.87 12.49
CA SER A 139 24.23 -26.73 11.61
C SER A 139 24.51 -25.41 12.35
N PRO A 140 25.33 -24.49 11.81
CA PRO A 140 25.61 -23.21 12.48
C PRO A 140 24.40 -22.26 12.55
N PHE A 141 23.24 -22.68 12.03
CA PHE A 141 22.11 -21.82 11.68
C PHE A 141 20.89 -22.06 12.53
N HIS A 142 20.37 -20.98 13.12
CA HIS A 142 19.25 -21.06 14.07
C HIS A 142 17.88 -20.87 13.40
N ALA A 143 17.81 -20.16 12.27
CA ALA A 143 16.54 -19.87 11.59
C ALA A 143 16.69 -19.71 10.07
N VAL A 144 15.68 -20.12 9.30
CA VAL A 144 15.60 -19.91 7.84
C VAL A 144 14.28 -19.25 7.48
N ILE A 145 14.33 -18.25 6.59
CA ILE A 145 13.16 -17.65 5.95
C ILE A 145 13.27 -17.86 4.45
N ALA A 146 12.25 -18.47 3.84
CA ALA A 146 12.23 -18.78 2.42
C ALA A 146 11.00 -18.15 1.75
N PHE A 147 11.25 -17.32 0.74
CA PHE A 147 10.21 -16.70 -0.09
C PHE A 147 10.10 -17.44 -1.41
N TYR A 148 8.90 -17.93 -1.74
CA TYR A 148 8.60 -18.64 -2.99
C TYR A 148 9.63 -19.74 -3.32
N PRO A 149 9.97 -20.63 -2.36
CA PRO A 149 11.03 -21.60 -2.62
C PRO A 149 10.55 -22.61 -3.67
N SER A 150 11.33 -22.79 -4.74
CA SER A 150 11.17 -23.98 -5.57
C SER A 150 11.84 -25.16 -4.89
N THR A 151 11.06 -26.19 -4.56
CA THR A 151 11.49 -27.30 -3.70
C THR A 151 11.49 -28.66 -4.42
N ASP A 152 10.76 -28.80 -5.54
CA ASP A 152 10.72 -29.98 -6.41
C ASP A 152 10.91 -29.59 -7.90
N LEU A 153 12.16 -29.56 -8.37
CA LEU A 153 12.48 -29.29 -9.78
C LEU A 153 12.20 -30.44 -10.77
N PRO A 154 12.18 -31.74 -10.38
CA PRO A 154 11.72 -32.81 -11.25
C PRO A 154 10.33 -32.58 -11.83
N GLN A 155 9.43 -31.94 -11.09
CA GLN A 155 8.10 -31.60 -11.57
C GLN A 155 8.13 -30.28 -12.38
N PRO A 156 7.73 -30.28 -13.67
CA PRO A 156 7.63 -29.04 -14.44
C PRO A 156 6.56 -28.11 -13.85
N THR A 157 6.82 -26.80 -13.90
CA THR A 157 5.93 -25.77 -13.32
C THR A 157 4.53 -25.81 -13.91
N THR A 158 4.41 -26.19 -15.19
CA THR A 158 3.13 -26.38 -15.89
C THR A 158 2.33 -27.58 -15.38
N ALA A 159 2.97 -28.55 -14.72
CA ALA A 159 2.33 -29.73 -14.15
C ALA A 159 2.08 -29.61 -12.63
N LYS A 160 2.52 -28.52 -11.99
CA LYS A 160 2.26 -28.27 -10.57
C LYS A 160 0.80 -27.85 -10.38
N LYS A 161 0.13 -28.48 -9.42
CA LYS A 161 -1.25 -28.13 -9.05
C LYS A 161 -1.27 -26.73 -8.43
N GLN A 162 -2.36 -26.01 -8.65
CA GLN A 162 -2.54 -24.64 -8.16
C GLN A 162 -3.69 -24.59 -7.15
N VAL A 163 -3.54 -23.74 -6.13
CA VAL A 163 -4.55 -23.54 -5.09
C VAL A 163 -5.72 -22.71 -5.63
N VAL A 164 -5.43 -21.65 -6.41
CA VAL A 164 -6.44 -20.79 -7.05
C VAL A 164 -6.19 -20.66 -8.56
N LYS A 165 -7.24 -20.77 -9.38
CA LYS A 165 -7.17 -20.59 -10.85
C LYS A 165 -7.46 -19.13 -11.25
N SER A 166 -6.43 -18.27 -11.30
CA SER A 166 -6.54 -16.84 -11.67
C SER A 166 -6.35 -16.55 -13.18
N LYS A 167 -6.91 -15.45 -13.71
CA LYS A 167 -6.78 -15.01 -15.14
C LYS A 167 -5.65 -13.98 -15.37
N PHE A 168 -4.86 -13.64 -14.36
CA PHE A 168 -3.88 -12.53 -14.39
C PHE A 168 -2.67 -12.73 -15.32
N MET A 169 -2.06 -11.64 -15.82
CA MET A 169 -0.99 -11.62 -16.85
C MET A 169 0.27 -12.42 -16.47
N ILE A 170 0.59 -12.49 -15.16
CA ILE A 170 1.65 -13.32 -14.58
C ILE A 170 1.53 -14.79 -15.03
N ARG A 171 0.30 -15.30 -15.21
CA ARG A 171 0.00 -16.67 -15.69
C ARG A 171 0.51 -16.99 -17.10
N ARG A 172 0.68 -15.99 -17.97
CA ARG A 172 1.19 -16.21 -19.35
C ARG A 172 2.71 -16.21 -19.42
N ILE A 173 3.38 -15.48 -18.52
CA ILE A 173 4.83 -15.24 -18.59
C ILE A 173 5.59 -16.17 -17.64
N LEU A 174 5.11 -16.41 -16.43
CA LEU A 174 5.85 -17.16 -15.40
C LEU A 174 6.02 -18.65 -15.71
N PRO A 175 5.02 -19.39 -16.25
CA PRO A 175 5.24 -20.79 -16.63
C PRO A 175 6.27 -20.92 -17.75
N PHE A 176 6.28 -20.00 -18.72
CA PHE A 176 7.27 -19.98 -19.79
C PHE A 176 8.67 -19.62 -19.27
N PHE A 177 8.78 -18.59 -18.43
CA PHE A 177 10.04 -18.17 -17.82
C PHE A 177 10.60 -19.22 -16.85
N SER A 178 9.74 -19.83 -16.04
CA SER A 178 10.09 -20.90 -15.11
C SER A 178 10.50 -22.18 -15.85
N GLU A 179 9.77 -22.57 -16.90
CA GLU A 179 10.15 -23.72 -17.74
C GLU A 179 11.46 -23.45 -18.51
N PHE A 180 11.67 -22.21 -18.99
CA PHE A 180 12.94 -21.75 -19.55
C PHE A 180 14.08 -21.86 -18.53
N CYS A 181 13.88 -21.37 -17.30
CA CYS A 181 14.85 -21.51 -16.20
C CYS A 181 15.13 -22.97 -15.85
N HIS A 182 14.11 -23.84 -15.80
CA HIS A 182 14.25 -25.27 -15.54
C HIS A 182 14.99 -26.01 -16.67
N SER A 183 14.74 -25.62 -17.93
CA SER A 183 15.41 -26.20 -19.10
C SER A 183 16.93 -26.00 -19.07
N CYS A 184 17.41 -24.95 -18.40
CA CYS A 184 18.84 -24.72 -18.20
C CYS A 184 19.53 -25.66 -17.20
N TYR A 185 18.76 -26.45 -16.44
CA TYR A 185 19.27 -27.51 -15.55
C TYR A 185 19.01 -28.92 -16.09
N ARG A 186 18.13 -29.06 -17.09
CA ARG A 186 17.82 -30.34 -17.75
C ARG A 186 18.93 -30.77 -18.73
N ASN A 187 20.09 -31.12 -18.20
CA ASN A 187 20.95 -32.11 -18.87
C ASN A 187 20.85 -33.44 -18.11
N PRO A 188 19.85 -34.29 -18.42
CA PRO A 188 19.59 -35.53 -17.69
C PRO A 188 20.72 -36.57 -17.79
N ARG A 189 21.76 -36.34 -18.60
CA ARG A 189 22.94 -37.22 -18.70
C ARG A 189 24.02 -36.95 -17.66
N GLU A 190 23.97 -35.82 -16.93
CA GLU A 190 25.04 -35.43 -15.99
C GLU A 190 24.53 -35.03 -14.59
N ILE A 191 23.26 -34.63 -14.41
CA ILE A 191 22.76 -34.11 -13.13
C ILE A 191 21.38 -34.69 -12.80
N ASP A 192 21.27 -35.35 -11.65
CA ASP A 192 19.98 -35.79 -11.09
C ASP A 192 19.22 -34.58 -10.51
N MET A 193 18.04 -34.29 -11.05
CA MET A 193 17.19 -33.17 -10.62
C MET A 193 16.60 -33.38 -9.21
N ARG A 194 16.57 -34.63 -8.72
CA ARG A 194 16.18 -34.94 -7.34
C ARG A 194 17.28 -34.66 -6.33
N HIS A 195 18.46 -34.24 -6.79
CA HIS A 195 19.57 -33.95 -5.88
C HIS A 195 19.14 -32.90 -4.83
N PRO A 196 19.32 -33.15 -3.52
CA PRO A 196 18.86 -32.27 -2.43
C PRO A 196 19.38 -30.83 -2.45
N ARG A 197 20.40 -30.55 -3.28
CA ARG A 197 20.95 -29.21 -3.52
C ARG A 197 20.16 -28.39 -4.53
N LEU A 198 19.40 -29.07 -5.40
CA LEU A 198 18.47 -28.49 -6.36
C LEU A 198 17.06 -28.52 -5.77
N SER A 199 16.58 -29.71 -5.40
CA SER A 199 15.21 -29.94 -4.97
C SER A 199 15.17 -30.26 -3.47
N ARG A 200 14.86 -29.26 -2.65
CA ARG A 200 14.88 -29.36 -1.18
C ARG A 200 13.83 -30.31 -0.61
N SER A 201 12.77 -30.62 -1.35
CA SER A 201 11.79 -31.65 -0.97
C SER A 201 12.42 -33.04 -0.81
N TYR A 202 13.57 -33.30 -1.43
CA TYR A 202 14.32 -34.56 -1.30
C TYR A 202 15.44 -34.50 -0.24
N ALA A 203 15.61 -33.36 0.43
CA ALA A 203 16.55 -33.25 1.55
C ALA A 203 16.00 -33.96 2.80
N ASP A 204 16.94 -34.38 3.65
CA ASP A 204 16.68 -34.90 4.98
C ASP A 204 16.13 -33.76 5.87
N PRO A 205 14.88 -33.86 6.37
CA PRO A 205 14.23 -32.78 7.11
C PRO A 205 14.95 -32.48 8.44
N ALA A 206 15.63 -33.46 9.06
CA ALA A 206 16.38 -33.26 10.30
C ALA A 206 17.60 -32.34 10.13
N ARG A 207 18.04 -32.10 8.89
CA ARG A 207 19.16 -31.20 8.57
C ARG A 207 18.74 -29.75 8.36
N PHE A 208 17.44 -29.44 8.46
CA PHE A 208 16.97 -28.05 8.45
C PHE A 208 17.24 -27.41 9.82
N PRO A 209 17.44 -26.08 9.88
CA PRO A 209 17.49 -25.34 11.14
C PRO A 209 16.21 -25.55 11.96
N LYS A 210 16.33 -25.40 13.28
CA LYS A 210 15.18 -25.58 14.19
C LYS A 210 14.05 -24.62 13.86
N ASN A 211 14.32 -23.37 13.47
CA ASN A 211 13.27 -22.42 13.11
C ASN A 211 13.20 -22.26 11.59
N VAL A 212 12.03 -22.46 10.98
CA VAL A 212 11.83 -22.34 9.52
C VAL A 212 10.55 -21.57 9.25
N LEU A 213 10.63 -20.53 8.42
CA LEU A 213 9.50 -19.79 7.87
C LEU A 213 9.45 -19.96 6.36
N ILE A 214 8.35 -20.46 5.82
CA ILE A 214 8.10 -20.59 4.38
C ILE A 214 6.94 -19.69 3.99
N ILE A 215 7.18 -18.79 3.04
CA ILE A 215 6.21 -17.82 2.54
C ILE A 215 5.89 -18.15 1.07
N THR A 216 4.62 -18.45 0.81
CA THR A 216 4.08 -18.86 -0.50
C THR A 216 2.84 -18.03 -0.85
N THR A 217 2.34 -18.15 -2.08
CA THR A 217 1.18 -17.35 -2.54
C THR A 217 0.21 -18.18 -3.35
N GLU A 218 -1.09 -18.05 -3.09
CA GLU A 218 -2.08 -19.01 -3.58
C GLU A 218 -2.17 -19.14 -5.12
N GLU A 219 -1.71 -18.13 -5.85
CA GLU A 219 -1.65 -18.12 -7.32
C GLU A 219 -0.32 -18.64 -7.90
N ASP A 220 0.70 -18.89 -7.07
CA ASP A 220 2.01 -19.37 -7.53
C ASP A 220 2.04 -20.92 -7.67
N PRO A 221 2.49 -21.45 -8.81
CA PRO A 221 2.73 -22.89 -8.99
C PRO A 221 3.69 -23.54 -7.97
N VAL A 222 4.57 -22.80 -7.30
CA VAL A 222 5.49 -23.36 -6.28
C VAL A 222 4.91 -23.39 -4.87
N THR A 223 3.67 -22.94 -4.70
CA THR A 223 3.05 -22.86 -3.37
C THR A 223 2.88 -24.21 -2.73
N ILE A 224 2.22 -25.15 -3.41
CA ILE A 224 1.96 -26.47 -2.84
C ILE A 224 3.26 -27.20 -2.47
N GLU A 225 4.31 -27.09 -3.28
CA GLU A 225 5.60 -27.74 -2.99
C GLU A 225 6.36 -27.06 -1.84
N GLY A 226 6.21 -25.74 -1.67
CA GLY A 226 6.76 -25.02 -0.52
C GLY A 226 6.09 -25.43 0.78
N GLU A 227 4.77 -25.58 0.75
CA GLU A 227 3.97 -26.01 1.90
C GLU A 227 4.23 -27.47 2.27
N GLN A 228 4.36 -28.35 1.28
CA GLN A 228 4.76 -29.74 1.50
C GLN A 228 6.15 -29.84 2.14
N LEU A 229 7.08 -28.95 1.77
CA LEU A 229 8.38 -28.90 2.44
C LEU A 229 8.24 -28.42 3.89
N ALA A 230 7.40 -27.40 4.15
CA ALA A 230 7.15 -26.92 5.50
C ALA A 230 6.59 -28.03 6.40
N GLU A 231 5.57 -28.72 5.92
CA GLU A 231 4.95 -29.87 6.60
C GLU A 231 5.96 -30.99 6.85
N LYS A 232 6.81 -31.31 5.86
CA LYS A 232 7.84 -32.33 6.01
C LYS A 232 8.87 -31.97 7.09
N VAL A 233 9.22 -30.70 7.23
CA VAL A 233 10.17 -30.23 8.25
C VAL A 233 9.51 -30.13 9.63
N SER A 234 8.21 -29.79 9.70
CA SER A 234 7.48 -29.69 10.98
C SER A 234 7.28 -31.03 11.66
N MET A 235 7.39 -32.13 10.92
CA MET A 235 7.33 -33.50 11.47
C MET A 235 8.59 -33.91 12.25
N VAL A 236 9.66 -33.10 12.23
CA VAL A 236 10.88 -33.38 13.00
C VAL A 236 10.75 -32.76 14.39
N GLU A 237 10.97 -33.58 15.43
CA GLU A 237 10.87 -33.16 16.81
C GLU A 237 11.90 -32.06 17.15
N GLY A 238 11.42 -30.95 17.73
CA GLY A 238 12.25 -29.79 18.07
C GLY A 238 12.39 -28.73 16.98
N HIS A 239 11.69 -28.89 15.84
CA HIS A 239 11.59 -27.87 14.79
C HIS A 239 10.32 -27.01 14.96
N ASN A 240 10.50 -25.69 14.95
CA ASN A 240 9.46 -24.68 14.88
C ASN A 240 9.30 -24.22 13.43
N VAL A 241 8.25 -24.70 12.76
CA VAL A 241 7.99 -24.36 11.36
C VAL A 241 6.75 -23.50 11.24
N MET A 242 6.88 -22.38 10.55
CA MET A 242 5.79 -21.48 10.20
C MET A 242 5.59 -21.46 8.69
N GLN A 243 4.34 -21.47 8.26
CA GLN A 243 3.95 -21.38 6.86
C GLN A 243 2.97 -20.22 6.69
N LEU A 244 3.24 -19.34 5.72
CA LEU A 244 2.38 -18.21 5.38
C LEU A 244 1.99 -18.30 3.92
N ARG A 245 0.69 -18.46 3.64
CA ARG A 245 0.12 -18.38 2.29
C ARG A 245 -0.53 -17.02 2.10
N ALA A 246 -0.05 -16.22 1.15
CA ALA A 246 -0.63 -14.90 0.84
C ALA A 246 -1.50 -14.93 -0.43
N VAL A 247 -2.55 -14.11 -0.44
CA VAL A 247 -3.48 -13.87 -1.56
C VAL A 247 -2.85 -12.84 -2.51
N LEU A 248 -2.86 -13.08 -3.84
CA LEU A 248 -2.05 -12.31 -4.81
C LEU A 248 -2.44 -10.82 -4.93
N PHE A 249 -3.55 -10.41 -4.32
CA PHE A 249 -3.92 -8.99 -4.16
C PHE A 249 -2.85 -8.18 -3.37
N LEU A 250 -1.90 -8.85 -2.71
CA LEU A 250 -0.85 -8.26 -1.89
C LEU A 250 0.56 -8.21 -2.52
N ILE A 251 0.77 -8.59 -3.80
CA ILE A 251 2.14 -8.74 -4.34
C ILE A 251 2.55 -7.68 -5.35
N GLY A 252 1.60 -6.98 -5.97
CA GLY A 252 1.92 -5.73 -6.69
C GLY A 252 2.59 -4.69 -5.78
N THR A 253 2.30 -4.77 -4.48
CA THR A 253 2.82 -3.93 -3.40
C THR A 253 4.09 -4.49 -2.74
N PHE A 254 4.34 -5.80 -2.76
CA PHE A 254 5.44 -6.41 -1.99
C PHE A 254 6.86 -6.17 -2.56
N LEU A 255 7.00 -5.77 -3.82
CA LEU A 255 8.30 -5.33 -4.38
C LEU A 255 8.37 -3.82 -4.62
N ALA A 256 7.37 -3.08 -4.15
CA ALA A 256 7.22 -1.65 -4.43
C ALA A 256 7.02 -0.79 -3.19
N SER A 257 6.72 -1.38 -2.02
CA SER A 257 6.25 -0.63 -0.85
C SER A 257 6.79 -1.22 0.46
N ALA A 258 8.10 -1.45 0.52
CA ALA A 258 8.79 -1.77 1.77
C ALA A 258 9.80 -0.66 2.14
N ALA A 259 9.46 0.59 1.81
CA ALA A 259 10.21 1.79 2.17
C ALA A 259 9.33 2.69 3.04
N GLN A 260 9.92 3.26 4.10
CA GLN A 260 9.37 4.28 5.04
C GLN A 260 8.57 3.66 6.22
N GLY A 261 8.86 3.86 7.50
CA GLY A 261 9.91 4.59 8.21
C GLY A 261 9.61 4.64 9.73
N PHE A 262 10.48 3.97 10.50
CA PHE A 262 10.95 4.16 11.90
C PHE A 262 10.08 3.88 13.16
N ASP A 263 10.77 3.16 14.07
CA ASP A 263 10.63 2.99 15.53
C ASP A 263 9.56 2.08 16.17
N ILE A 264 9.15 1.04 15.44
CA ILE A 264 8.70 -0.27 15.95
C ILE A 264 9.26 -1.31 14.96
N SER A 265 9.63 -2.55 15.35
CA SER A 265 10.37 -3.41 14.41
C SER A 265 9.53 -3.67 13.14
N PRO A 266 10.09 -3.54 11.91
CA PRO A 266 9.31 -3.51 10.67
C PRO A 266 8.55 -4.80 10.31
N LEU A 267 8.73 -5.88 11.08
CA LEU A 267 7.97 -7.13 10.95
C LEU A 267 6.71 -7.13 11.84
N GLU A 268 6.68 -6.32 12.90
CA GLU A 268 5.60 -6.24 13.89
C GLU A 268 4.45 -5.33 13.42
N LEU A 269 4.73 -4.38 12.52
CA LEU A 269 3.73 -3.44 11.97
C LEU A 269 2.99 -3.98 10.73
N GLN A 270 3.59 -4.92 9.99
CA GLN A 270 2.99 -5.50 8.78
C GLN A 270 2.26 -6.83 9.04
N PHE A 271 2.44 -7.45 10.21
CA PHE A 271 1.85 -8.74 10.55
C PHE A 271 1.40 -8.79 12.02
N PRO A 272 0.14 -8.41 12.34
CA PRO A 272 -0.42 -8.46 13.70
C PRO A 272 -0.32 -9.84 14.39
N LEU A 273 -0.19 -10.91 13.59
CA LEU A 273 -0.03 -12.29 14.04
C LEU A 273 1.32 -12.54 14.75
N LEU A 274 2.39 -11.84 14.37
CA LEU A 274 3.72 -12.01 14.98
C LEU A 274 3.82 -11.34 16.36
N HIS A 275 3.02 -10.29 16.60
CA HIS A 275 2.87 -9.68 17.93
C HIS A 275 2.15 -10.63 18.91
N GLN A 276 1.14 -11.38 18.44
CA GLN A 276 0.46 -12.39 19.26
C GLN A 276 1.36 -13.59 19.61
N LEU A 277 2.29 -13.98 18.74
CA LEU A 277 3.19 -15.12 18.98
C LEU A 277 4.24 -14.85 20.08
N ARG A 278 4.56 -13.58 20.37
CA ARG A 278 5.47 -13.24 21.48
C ARG A 278 4.79 -13.23 22.85
N LEU A 279 3.47 -12.99 22.88
CA LEU A 279 2.66 -13.20 24.08
C LEU A 279 2.49 -14.71 24.41
N LEU A 280 2.84 -15.60 23.48
CA LEU A 280 2.87 -17.06 23.70
C LEU A 280 4.22 -17.59 24.25
N GLU A 281 5.23 -16.74 24.49
CA GLU A 281 6.44 -17.16 25.21
C GLU A 281 6.19 -17.35 26.72
N ASP A 282 5.13 -16.75 27.28
CA ASP A 282 4.62 -17.09 28.61
C ASP A 282 3.53 -18.15 28.48
N GLY A 283 3.99 -19.40 28.43
CA GLY A 283 3.25 -20.55 27.93
C GLY A 283 1.84 -20.75 28.50
N THR A 284 0.89 -20.89 27.58
CA THR A 284 -0.22 -21.86 27.67
C THR A 284 -0.66 -22.22 26.25
N SER A 285 -0.70 -23.53 25.97
CA SER A 285 -1.15 -24.08 24.70
C SER A 285 -2.59 -23.65 24.41
N THR A 286 -2.77 -22.77 23.43
CA THR A 286 -4.10 -22.38 22.94
C THR A 286 -4.05 -22.45 21.42
N SER A 287 -4.96 -23.22 20.82
CA SER A 287 -5.16 -23.28 19.37
C SER A 287 -5.47 -21.87 18.84
N VAL A 288 -4.59 -21.32 18.02
CA VAL A 288 -4.80 -20.03 17.36
C VAL A 288 -5.91 -20.19 16.32
N HIS A 289 -7.11 -19.76 16.65
CA HIS A 289 -8.08 -19.35 15.64
C HIS A 289 -7.57 -18.03 15.05
N LEU A 290 -7.05 -18.09 13.82
CA LEU A 290 -6.89 -16.91 12.98
C LEU A 290 -8.23 -16.16 12.99
N THR A 291 -8.25 -14.93 13.49
CA THR A 291 -9.39 -14.03 13.35
C THR A 291 -9.62 -13.86 11.85
N SER A 292 -10.63 -14.55 11.34
CA SER A 292 -11.24 -14.30 10.05
C SER A 292 -11.52 -12.80 9.98
N SER A 293 -10.87 -12.07 9.07
CA SER A 293 -11.50 -10.86 8.54
C SER A 293 -12.87 -11.32 8.06
N LYS A 294 -13.96 -10.79 8.62
CA LYS A 294 -15.31 -11.14 8.21
C LYS A 294 -15.40 -10.91 6.71
N GLU A 295 -15.39 -11.99 5.94
CA GLU A 295 -15.39 -11.92 4.48
C GLU A 295 -16.84 -11.68 4.07
N PHE A 296 -17.15 -10.45 3.65
CA PHE A 296 -18.46 -10.13 3.12
C PHE A 296 -18.58 -10.68 1.71
N ILE A 297 -19.63 -11.45 1.47
CA ILE A 297 -19.95 -12.02 0.17
C ILE A 297 -20.41 -10.88 -0.75
N ASP A 298 -19.81 -10.76 -1.92
CA ASP A 298 -20.26 -9.80 -2.92
C ASP A 298 -21.52 -10.29 -3.63
N HIS A 299 -22.46 -9.38 -3.81
CA HIS A 299 -23.70 -9.59 -4.52
C HIS A 299 -23.81 -8.60 -5.67
N ASN A 300 -24.57 -8.95 -6.69
CA ASN A 300 -24.82 -8.09 -7.84
C ASN A 300 -26.32 -7.83 -7.96
N PHE A 301 -26.67 -6.57 -8.23
CA PHE A 301 -28.03 -6.13 -8.48
C PHE A 301 -28.10 -5.49 -9.87
N SER A 302 -29.08 -5.91 -10.68
CA SER A 302 -29.23 -5.40 -12.05
C SER A 302 -29.92 -4.03 -12.04
N VAL A 303 -29.24 -2.99 -12.51
CA VAL A 303 -29.77 -1.62 -12.59
C VAL A 303 -29.70 -1.09 -14.03
N PRO A 304 -30.62 -0.18 -14.44
CA PRO A 304 -30.54 0.48 -15.73
C PRO A 304 -29.22 1.23 -15.92
N ILE A 305 -28.65 1.16 -17.14
CA ILE A 305 -27.52 2.03 -17.51
C ILE A 305 -27.97 3.49 -17.58
N ASP A 306 -29.17 3.71 -18.13
CA ASP A 306 -29.78 5.04 -18.33
C ASP A 306 -31.16 5.13 -17.68
N HIS A 307 -31.28 5.95 -16.63
CA HIS A 307 -32.55 6.22 -15.96
C HIS A 307 -33.37 7.33 -16.63
N PHE A 308 -32.77 8.15 -17.50
CA PHE A 308 -33.35 9.42 -17.95
C PHE A 308 -33.42 9.50 -19.48
N HIS A 309 -34.35 8.75 -20.06
CA HIS A 309 -34.58 8.65 -21.51
C HIS A 309 -35.13 9.92 -22.18
N ASN A 310 -35.42 10.97 -21.41
CA ASN A 310 -35.95 12.24 -21.89
C ASN A 310 -34.90 13.38 -21.85
N GLU A 311 -33.68 13.09 -21.40
CA GLU A 311 -32.62 14.08 -21.17
C GLU A 311 -31.56 13.97 -22.29
N SER A 312 -31.49 14.99 -23.14
CA SER A 312 -30.66 15.00 -24.35
C SER A 312 -29.17 14.71 -24.10
N ARG A 313 -28.65 15.07 -22.93
CA ARG A 313 -27.25 14.80 -22.52
C ARG A 313 -26.88 13.32 -22.42
N TYR A 314 -27.85 12.42 -22.26
CA TYR A 314 -27.61 10.98 -22.19
C TYR A 314 -27.75 10.29 -23.55
N GLU A 315 -28.12 11.05 -24.59
CA GLU A 315 -28.22 10.51 -25.95
C GLU A 315 -26.86 9.97 -26.46
N PRO A 316 -26.86 8.89 -27.25
CA PRO A 316 -28.02 8.05 -27.55
C PRO A 316 -28.45 7.23 -26.32
N HIS A 317 -29.75 7.18 -26.05
CA HIS A 317 -30.27 6.43 -24.90
C HIS A 317 -30.05 4.92 -25.05
N THR A 318 -30.06 4.20 -23.93
CA THR A 318 -30.03 2.73 -23.89
C THR A 318 -30.96 2.19 -22.83
N HIS A 319 -31.63 1.09 -23.14
CA HIS A 319 -32.46 0.34 -22.19
C HIS A 319 -31.69 -0.84 -21.56
N ASP A 320 -30.37 -0.89 -21.79
CA ASP A 320 -29.51 -1.92 -21.24
C ASP A 320 -29.37 -1.78 -19.72
N HIS A 321 -29.00 -2.88 -19.08
CA HIS A 321 -28.74 -2.95 -17.64
C HIS A 321 -27.31 -3.39 -17.37
N PHE A 322 -26.82 -3.09 -16.17
CA PHE A 322 -25.53 -3.58 -15.68
C PHE A 322 -25.61 -4.05 -14.23
N SER A 323 -24.62 -4.84 -13.83
CA SER A 323 -24.51 -5.34 -12.45
C SER A 323 -23.87 -4.28 -11.56
N LEU A 324 -24.64 -3.76 -10.61
CA LEU A 324 -24.17 -2.93 -9.51
C LEU A 324 -23.84 -3.82 -8.31
N ARG A 325 -22.61 -3.73 -7.82
CA ARG A 325 -22.12 -4.58 -6.75
C ARG A 325 -22.50 -4.04 -5.37
N TYR A 326 -22.84 -4.93 -4.44
CA TYR A 326 -23.17 -4.57 -3.06
C TYR A 326 -22.78 -5.68 -2.07
N TRP A 327 -22.74 -5.32 -0.79
CA TRP A 327 -22.53 -6.22 0.34
C TRP A 327 -23.50 -5.86 1.44
N PHE A 328 -23.84 -6.82 2.30
CA PHE A 328 -24.63 -6.53 3.48
C PHE A 328 -24.24 -7.42 4.66
N ASP A 329 -24.63 -6.98 5.86
CA ASP A 329 -24.45 -7.70 7.11
C ASP A 329 -25.76 -7.69 7.91
N ALA A 330 -26.38 -8.86 7.99
CA ALA A 330 -27.62 -9.08 8.72
C ALA A 330 -27.41 -9.58 10.16
N SER A 331 -26.16 -9.65 10.66
CA SER A 331 -25.85 -10.24 11.97
C SER A 331 -26.53 -9.55 13.17
N HIS A 332 -26.97 -8.30 13.00
CA HIS A 332 -27.70 -7.54 14.02
C HIS A 332 -29.17 -7.31 13.68
N TYR A 333 -29.63 -7.76 12.51
CA TYR A 333 -30.96 -7.43 12.02
C TYR A 333 -32.06 -8.17 12.80
N LYS A 334 -33.16 -7.46 13.07
CA LYS A 334 -34.44 -8.03 13.51
C LYS A 334 -35.56 -7.44 12.68
N GLU A 335 -36.64 -8.22 12.49
CA GLU A 335 -37.79 -7.81 11.70
C GLU A 335 -38.34 -6.43 12.13
N GLY A 336 -38.50 -5.53 11.15
CA GLY A 336 -38.91 -4.13 11.36
C GLY A 336 -37.75 -3.15 11.62
N GLY A 337 -36.50 -3.64 11.70
CA GLY A 337 -35.32 -2.80 11.82
C GLY A 337 -35.01 -2.00 10.53
N PRO A 338 -34.32 -0.86 10.64
CA PRO A 338 -33.96 -0.03 9.49
C PRO A 338 -32.81 -0.61 8.67
N VAL A 339 -32.63 -0.10 7.44
CA VAL A 339 -31.47 -0.37 6.58
C VAL A 339 -30.51 0.82 6.65
N PHE A 340 -29.27 0.57 7.08
CA PHE A 340 -28.18 1.55 7.06
C PHE A 340 -27.29 1.30 5.85
N LEU A 341 -27.42 2.15 4.84
CA LEU A 341 -26.64 2.08 3.61
C LEU A 341 -25.46 3.04 3.67
N ILE A 342 -24.23 2.53 3.55
CA ILE A 342 -23.04 3.35 3.31
C ILE A 342 -22.71 3.38 1.82
N ALA A 343 -22.69 4.58 1.26
CA ALA A 343 -22.34 4.83 -0.13
C ALA A 343 -20.82 4.66 -0.32
N ALA A 344 -20.40 3.82 -1.27
CA ALA A 344 -18.97 3.64 -1.54
C ALA A 344 -18.28 4.89 -2.07
N GLY A 345 -19.03 5.74 -2.80
CA GLY A 345 -18.47 6.89 -3.50
C GLY A 345 -17.50 6.49 -4.61
N GLU A 346 -16.50 7.33 -4.83
CA GLU A 346 -15.48 7.27 -5.87
C GLU A 346 -14.39 6.19 -5.64
N THR A 347 -14.77 5.08 -5.02
CA THR A 347 -13.86 4.00 -4.63
C THR A 347 -14.47 2.61 -4.86
N ASN A 348 -13.63 1.58 -4.80
CA ASN A 348 -14.11 0.21 -4.73
C ASN A 348 -14.87 0.01 -3.41
N GLY A 349 -16.07 -0.59 -3.44
CA GLY A 349 -16.91 -0.76 -2.26
C GLY A 349 -16.26 -1.60 -1.15
N LYS A 350 -15.28 -2.45 -1.47
CA LYS A 350 -14.47 -3.17 -0.48
C LYS A 350 -13.73 -2.24 0.49
N ASN A 351 -13.42 -1.00 0.08
CA ASN A 351 -12.80 0.00 0.94
C ASN A 351 -13.73 0.48 2.08
N ARG A 352 -15.00 0.08 2.08
CA ARG A 352 -15.98 0.38 3.14
C ARG A 352 -16.20 -0.78 4.12
N PHE A 353 -15.50 -1.91 3.95
CA PHE A 353 -15.60 -3.06 4.85
C PHE A 353 -15.31 -2.73 6.32
N PRO A 354 -14.35 -1.85 6.68
CA PRO A 354 -14.17 -1.44 8.06
C PRO A 354 -15.45 -0.86 8.67
N PHE A 355 -16.20 -0.07 7.90
CA PHE A 355 -17.43 0.57 8.37
C PHE A 355 -18.58 -0.41 8.59
N LEU A 356 -18.65 -1.47 7.79
CA LEU A 356 -19.64 -2.56 7.90
C LEU A 356 -19.24 -3.67 8.89
N SER A 357 -17.98 -3.72 9.33
CA SER A 357 -17.49 -4.75 10.27
C SER A 357 -17.35 -4.24 11.69
N HIS A 358 -16.87 -3.01 11.89
CA HIS A 358 -16.62 -2.44 13.21
C HIS A 358 -16.77 -0.91 13.29
N GLY A 359 -16.99 -0.22 12.18
CA GLY A 359 -17.25 1.22 12.14
C GLY A 359 -18.70 1.60 12.36
N ILE A 360 -19.06 2.80 11.89
CA ILE A 360 -20.34 3.45 12.22
C ILE A 360 -21.57 2.63 11.79
N VAL A 361 -21.52 1.95 10.64
CA VAL A 361 -22.67 1.18 10.12
C VAL A 361 -22.99 0.00 11.03
N THR A 362 -21.97 -0.75 11.47
CA THR A 362 -22.13 -1.83 12.46
C THR A 362 -22.69 -1.30 13.77
N GLN A 363 -22.19 -0.17 14.26
CA GLN A 363 -22.64 0.43 15.52
C GLN A 363 -24.13 0.82 15.46
N LEU A 364 -24.56 1.44 14.36
CA LEU A 364 -25.96 1.79 14.13
C LEU A 364 -26.84 0.54 13.97
N ALA A 365 -26.41 -0.42 13.15
CA ALA A 365 -27.12 -1.69 12.96
C ALA A 365 -27.32 -2.44 14.29
N LYS A 366 -26.28 -2.49 15.14
CA LYS A 366 -26.37 -3.09 16.48
C LYS A 366 -27.33 -2.34 17.40
N THR A 367 -27.34 -1.02 17.36
CA THR A 367 -28.18 -0.18 18.23
C THR A 367 -29.66 -0.28 17.86
N TYR A 368 -29.96 -0.29 16.56
CA TYR A 368 -31.32 -0.24 16.04
C TYR A 368 -31.88 -1.58 15.55
N ASN A 369 -31.13 -2.67 15.77
CA ASN A 369 -31.42 -3.99 15.19
C ASN A 369 -31.58 -3.93 13.66
N GLY A 370 -30.76 -3.11 13.00
CA GLY A 370 -30.83 -2.82 11.58
C GLY A 370 -29.95 -3.72 10.71
N LEU A 371 -30.08 -3.54 9.40
CA LEU A 371 -29.28 -4.18 8.36
C LEU A 371 -28.20 -3.20 7.89
N GLY A 372 -26.92 -3.62 7.90
CA GLY A 372 -25.85 -2.83 7.30
C GLY A 372 -25.68 -3.17 5.82
N VAL A 373 -25.54 -2.17 4.95
CA VAL A 373 -25.37 -2.36 3.50
C VAL A 373 -24.26 -1.45 2.98
N ILE A 374 -23.38 -1.98 2.12
CA ILE A 374 -22.48 -1.19 1.27
C ILE A 374 -23.02 -1.28 -0.15
N LEU A 375 -23.22 -0.14 -0.81
CA LEU A 375 -23.54 -0.09 -2.23
C LEU A 375 -22.38 0.53 -3.01
N GLU A 376 -21.87 -0.19 -4.02
CA GLU A 376 -20.83 0.33 -4.90
C GLU A 376 -21.40 1.40 -5.83
N HIS A 377 -20.58 2.37 -6.23
CA HIS A 377 -20.99 3.42 -7.16
C HIS A 377 -20.76 2.97 -8.61
N ARG A 378 -21.66 3.36 -9.53
CA ARG A 378 -21.44 3.13 -10.97
C ARG A 378 -20.08 3.66 -11.42
N TYR A 379 -19.38 2.90 -12.27
CA TYR A 379 -18.01 3.15 -12.77
C TYR A 379 -16.89 3.07 -11.72
N TYR A 380 -17.14 2.50 -10.54
CA TYR A 380 -16.10 2.23 -9.55
C TYR A 380 -16.09 0.75 -9.17
N GLY A 381 -14.95 0.28 -8.65
CA GLY A 381 -14.74 -1.11 -8.26
C GLY A 381 -14.90 -2.08 -9.43
N GLU A 382 -15.98 -2.86 -9.45
CA GLU A 382 -16.34 -3.76 -10.56
C GLU A 382 -17.69 -3.40 -11.20
N SER A 383 -18.32 -2.32 -10.74
CA SER A 383 -19.65 -1.88 -11.17
C SER A 383 -19.60 -1.02 -12.44
N TYR A 384 -19.16 -1.61 -13.56
CA TYR A 384 -18.99 -0.89 -14.83
C TYR A 384 -20.10 -1.20 -15.84
N PRO A 385 -20.84 -0.17 -16.32
CA PRO A 385 -21.80 -0.35 -17.40
C PRO A 385 -21.17 -0.72 -18.75
N PHE A 386 -19.93 -0.30 -18.98
CA PHE A 386 -19.19 -0.50 -20.23
C PHE A 386 -17.76 -0.97 -19.97
N ALA A 387 -17.25 -1.83 -20.85
CA ALA A 387 -15.86 -2.30 -20.77
C ALA A 387 -14.81 -1.21 -21.08
N ASN A 388 -15.17 -0.23 -21.91
CA ASN A 388 -14.27 0.85 -22.35
C ASN A 388 -14.75 2.20 -21.83
N LEU A 389 -13.84 3.01 -21.29
CA LEU A 389 -14.13 4.32 -20.68
C LEU A 389 -13.94 5.49 -21.66
N THR A 390 -14.55 5.41 -22.83
CA THR A 390 -14.58 6.53 -23.79
C THR A 390 -15.52 7.63 -23.31
N THR A 391 -15.35 8.86 -23.78
CA THR A 391 -16.25 10.01 -23.49
C THR A 391 -17.72 9.66 -23.71
N LYS A 392 -18.00 8.95 -24.82
CA LYS A 392 -19.35 8.43 -25.09
C LYS A 392 -19.81 7.54 -23.95
N ASN A 393 -19.04 6.53 -23.54
CA ASN A 393 -19.46 5.57 -22.52
C ASN A 393 -19.52 6.16 -21.12
N ILE A 394 -18.69 7.16 -20.77
CA ILE A 394 -18.74 7.81 -19.45
C ILE A 394 -19.82 8.89 -19.35
N ARG A 395 -20.61 9.17 -20.39
CA ARG A 395 -21.74 10.13 -20.31
C ARG A 395 -22.78 9.78 -19.24
N PHE A 396 -22.87 8.49 -18.87
CA PHE A 396 -23.75 8.01 -17.79
C PHE A 396 -23.06 8.01 -16.41
N LEU A 397 -21.77 8.35 -16.33
CA LEU A 397 -21.10 8.64 -15.07
C LEU A 397 -21.48 10.06 -14.65
N SER A 398 -22.58 10.16 -13.91
CA SER A 398 -23.06 11.44 -13.38
C SER A 398 -23.78 11.24 -12.06
N THR A 399 -23.78 12.28 -11.22
CA THR A 399 -24.44 12.28 -9.92
C THR A 399 -25.92 11.93 -10.03
N GLU A 400 -26.62 12.44 -11.05
CA GLU A 400 -28.06 12.19 -11.22
C GLU A 400 -28.33 10.71 -11.51
N GLN A 401 -27.58 10.10 -12.43
CA GLN A 401 -27.74 8.69 -12.77
C GLN A 401 -27.35 7.78 -11.59
N ALA A 402 -26.30 8.13 -10.85
CA ALA A 402 -25.88 7.38 -9.67
C ALA A 402 -26.91 7.49 -8.53
N MET A 403 -27.52 8.66 -8.33
CA MET A 403 -28.59 8.81 -7.35
C MET A 403 -29.82 7.97 -7.72
N ALA A 404 -30.15 7.90 -9.02
CA ALA A 404 -31.21 7.04 -9.52
C ALA A 404 -30.91 5.55 -9.32
N ASP A 405 -29.65 5.11 -9.45
CA ASP A 405 -29.27 3.72 -9.09
C ASP A 405 -29.56 3.40 -7.64
N TYR A 406 -29.21 4.30 -6.72
CA TYR A 406 -29.38 4.09 -5.29
C TYR A 406 -30.86 4.06 -4.91
N ALA A 407 -31.66 4.96 -5.48
CA ALA A 407 -33.10 4.96 -5.29
C ALA A 407 -33.76 3.69 -5.87
N TYR A 408 -33.34 3.28 -7.07
CA TYR A 408 -33.82 2.06 -7.71
C TYR A 408 -33.43 0.81 -6.90
N PHE A 409 -32.19 0.74 -6.40
CA PHE A 409 -31.73 -0.34 -5.52
C PHE A 409 -32.56 -0.40 -4.23
N ALA A 410 -32.69 0.71 -3.51
CA ALA A 410 -33.43 0.77 -2.25
C ALA A 410 -34.91 0.37 -2.39
N SER A 411 -35.50 0.65 -3.55
CA SER A 411 -36.91 0.35 -3.82
C SER A 411 -37.16 -1.09 -4.30
N ASN A 412 -36.12 -1.81 -4.76
CA ASN A 412 -36.31 -3.08 -5.48
C ASN A 412 -35.40 -4.23 -5.00
N VAL A 413 -34.45 -3.98 -4.10
CA VAL A 413 -33.51 -5.01 -3.66
C VAL A 413 -34.22 -6.15 -2.92
N VAL A 414 -33.79 -7.37 -3.21
CA VAL A 414 -34.09 -8.56 -2.41
C VAL A 414 -32.76 -9.12 -1.91
N PHE A 415 -32.59 -9.14 -0.60
CA PHE A 415 -31.35 -9.61 0.03
C PHE A 415 -31.34 -11.14 0.14
N PRO A 416 -30.29 -11.82 -0.39
CA PRO A 416 -30.17 -13.27 -0.28
C PRO A 416 -30.25 -13.78 1.17
N GLY A 417 -31.09 -14.77 1.42
CA GLY A 417 -31.36 -15.32 2.76
C GLY A 417 -32.38 -14.52 3.58
N LEU A 418 -32.86 -13.39 3.09
CA LEU A 418 -33.90 -12.55 3.71
C LEU A 418 -35.11 -12.34 2.78
N GLU A 419 -35.33 -13.24 1.81
CA GLU A 419 -36.37 -13.11 0.78
C GLU A 419 -37.81 -13.13 1.33
N HIS A 420 -37.97 -13.64 2.56
CA HIS A 420 -39.25 -13.70 3.27
C HIS A 420 -39.64 -12.35 3.89
N LEU A 421 -38.74 -11.36 3.87
CA LEU A 421 -38.96 -10.02 4.43
C LEU A 421 -39.05 -9.00 3.31
N ASN A 422 -39.91 -7.99 3.49
CA ASN A 422 -39.89 -6.81 2.64
C ASN A 422 -38.96 -5.76 3.26
N LEU A 423 -37.78 -5.59 2.66
CA LEU A 423 -36.72 -4.67 3.11
C LEU A 423 -36.55 -3.46 2.18
N THR A 424 -37.51 -3.22 1.28
CA THR A 424 -37.48 -2.05 0.40
C THR A 424 -37.77 -0.76 1.18
N ALA A 425 -37.42 0.38 0.58
CA ALA A 425 -37.63 1.69 1.16
C ALA A 425 -39.09 2.02 1.52
N ASP A 426 -40.06 1.39 0.84
CA ASP A 426 -41.48 1.57 1.14
C ASP A 426 -41.92 0.82 2.42
N ALA A 427 -41.13 -0.16 2.88
CA ALA A 427 -41.49 -1.04 3.98
C ALA A 427 -40.72 -0.75 5.28
N VAL A 428 -39.45 -0.34 5.18
CA VAL A 428 -38.58 -0.05 6.32
C VAL A 428 -37.80 1.26 6.11
N PRO A 429 -37.39 1.97 7.18
CA PRO A 429 -36.60 3.17 7.03
C PRO A 429 -35.22 2.88 6.42
N TRP A 430 -34.86 3.60 5.36
CA TRP A 430 -33.51 3.60 4.79
C TRP A 430 -32.74 4.84 5.21
N ILE A 431 -31.58 4.65 5.83
CA ILE A 431 -30.68 5.72 6.26
C ILE A 431 -29.39 5.66 5.43
N GLY A 432 -29.11 6.73 4.68
CA GLY A 432 -27.90 6.83 3.86
C GLY A 432 -26.73 7.45 4.63
N TYR A 433 -25.53 6.92 4.47
CA TYR A 433 -24.30 7.44 5.05
C TYR A 433 -23.24 7.60 3.96
N GLY A 434 -22.51 8.71 3.96
CA GLY A 434 -21.43 8.93 3.02
C GLY A 434 -20.35 9.85 3.56
N GLY A 435 -19.12 9.65 3.07
CA GLY A 435 -17.94 10.47 3.35
C GLY A 435 -17.48 11.20 2.09
N SER A 436 -17.01 12.44 2.17
CA SER A 436 -16.44 13.15 1.01
C SER A 436 -17.48 13.41 -0.09
N TYR A 437 -17.16 13.13 -1.37
CA TYR A 437 -18.15 13.07 -2.45
C TYR A 437 -19.36 12.21 -2.07
N ALA A 438 -19.16 11.05 -1.44
CA ALA A 438 -20.26 10.19 -1.01
C ALA A 438 -21.15 10.89 0.04
N GLY A 439 -20.59 11.77 0.87
CA GLY A 439 -21.31 12.58 1.85
C GLY A 439 -22.26 13.57 1.16
N ALA A 440 -21.72 14.37 0.22
CA ALA A 440 -22.53 15.26 -0.61
C ALA A 440 -23.60 14.48 -1.40
N PHE A 441 -23.21 13.34 -1.96
CA PHE A 441 -24.09 12.45 -2.70
C PHE A 441 -25.27 11.96 -1.86
N VAL A 442 -25.07 11.49 -0.62
CA VAL A 442 -26.20 11.07 0.24
C VAL A 442 -27.04 12.27 0.70
N ALA A 443 -26.44 13.44 0.90
CA ALA A 443 -27.19 14.68 1.14
C ALA A 443 -28.15 14.97 -0.03
N PHE A 444 -27.66 14.87 -1.26
CA PHE A 444 -28.47 15.08 -2.47
C PHE A 444 -29.53 13.98 -2.62
N LEU A 445 -29.22 12.72 -2.32
CA LEU A 445 -30.19 11.62 -2.32
C LEU A 445 -31.39 11.94 -1.42
N ARG A 446 -31.14 12.41 -0.19
CA ARG A 446 -32.21 12.78 0.74
C ARG A 446 -33.10 13.88 0.18
N LYS A 447 -32.52 14.86 -0.50
CA LYS A 447 -33.25 16.00 -1.08
C LYS A 447 -34.02 15.63 -2.36
N VAL A 448 -33.46 14.77 -3.20
CA VAL A 448 -34.02 14.40 -4.51
C VAL A 448 -35.00 13.23 -4.43
N TYR A 449 -34.74 12.27 -3.53
CA TYR A 449 -35.57 11.08 -3.31
C TYR A 449 -36.05 10.99 -1.85
N PRO A 450 -36.83 11.99 -1.37
CA PRO A 450 -37.18 12.08 0.03
C PRO A 450 -38.15 10.99 0.52
N GLU A 451 -38.89 10.38 -0.41
CA GLU A 451 -39.78 9.24 -0.10
C GLU A 451 -39.01 7.92 0.01
N VAL A 452 -37.78 7.85 -0.51
CA VAL A 452 -36.97 6.62 -0.51
C VAL A 452 -36.00 6.60 0.68
N PHE A 453 -35.33 7.72 0.97
CA PHE A 453 -34.39 7.81 2.08
C PHE A 453 -35.01 8.55 3.26
N PHE A 454 -35.24 7.85 4.36
CA PHE A 454 -35.82 8.38 5.59
C PHE A 454 -34.95 9.46 6.23
N GLY A 455 -33.62 9.30 6.19
CA GLY A 455 -32.64 10.24 6.71
C GLY A 455 -31.25 9.96 6.17
N VAL A 456 -30.32 10.91 6.31
CA VAL A 456 -28.93 10.74 5.87
C VAL A 456 -27.92 11.41 6.79
N VAL A 457 -26.70 10.87 6.80
CA VAL A 457 -25.53 11.47 7.42
C VAL A 457 -24.50 11.80 6.35
N SER A 458 -24.34 13.10 6.11
CA SER A 458 -23.34 13.67 5.20
C SER A 458 -22.10 14.04 6.00
N SER A 459 -21.14 13.12 6.04
CA SER A 459 -19.86 13.30 6.72
C SER A 459 -18.80 13.85 5.76
N SER A 460 -18.13 14.93 6.13
CA SER A 460 -17.17 15.66 5.27
C SER A 460 -17.74 15.90 3.86
N GLY A 461 -19.03 16.23 3.78
CA GLY A 461 -19.79 16.20 2.53
C GLY A 461 -19.62 17.48 1.74
N VAL A 462 -18.85 17.40 0.64
CA VAL A 462 -18.54 18.53 -0.26
C VAL A 462 -19.74 18.94 -1.13
N THR A 463 -20.74 19.56 -0.51
CA THR A 463 -21.99 19.93 -1.18
C THR A 463 -21.85 21.09 -2.16
N GLU A 464 -20.78 21.90 -2.03
CA GLU A 464 -20.43 22.94 -2.99
C GLU A 464 -19.40 22.41 -4.01
N ALA A 465 -19.74 22.52 -5.29
CA ALA A 465 -18.81 22.34 -6.40
C ALA A 465 -18.06 23.66 -6.65
N ILE A 466 -16.75 23.61 -6.48
CA ILE A 466 -15.83 24.75 -6.62
C ILE A 466 -14.81 24.40 -7.71
N GLU A 467 -14.64 25.26 -8.71
CA GLU A 467 -13.68 25.03 -9.81
C GLU A 467 -12.25 25.35 -9.38
N ASP A 468 -12.05 26.50 -8.72
CA ASP A 468 -10.77 26.94 -8.19
C ASP A 468 -10.83 26.90 -6.65
N TYR A 469 -10.20 25.88 -6.06
CA TYR A 469 -10.35 25.57 -4.64
C TYR A 469 -9.01 25.63 -3.89
N TRP A 470 -8.31 26.75 -4.01
CA TRP A 470 -7.05 26.98 -3.28
C TRP A 470 -7.22 26.99 -1.76
N GLN A 471 -8.44 27.27 -1.27
CA GLN A 471 -8.82 27.25 0.14
C GLN A 471 -8.64 25.87 0.78
N TYR A 472 -8.55 24.78 0.01
CA TYR A 472 -8.18 23.44 0.49
C TYR A 472 -6.95 23.46 1.41
N TYR A 473 -5.96 24.31 1.11
CA TYR A 473 -4.71 24.37 1.85
C TYR A 473 -4.76 25.27 3.09
N GLU A 474 -5.82 26.05 3.29
CA GLU A 474 -5.91 26.97 4.43
C GLU A 474 -6.16 26.24 5.75
N PRO A 475 -7.00 25.18 5.85
CA PRO A 475 -7.02 24.33 7.05
C PRO A 475 -5.65 23.74 7.38
N ILE A 476 -4.87 23.32 6.38
CA ILE A 476 -3.51 22.84 6.60
C ILE A 476 -2.64 23.94 7.21
N ARG A 477 -2.70 25.16 6.64
CA ARG A 477 -1.99 26.34 7.16
C ARG A 477 -2.36 26.67 8.60
N GLN A 478 -3.63 26.53 8.96
CA GLN A 478 -4.16 26.90 10.28
C GLN A 478 -3.82 25.86 11.36
N PHE A 479 -3.86 24.57 11.03
CA PHE A 479 -3.80 23.50 12.01
C PHE A 479 -2.47 22.72 12.05
N ALA A 480 -1.68 22.72 10.98
CA ALA A 480 -0.38 22.05 10.99
C ALA A 480 0.66 22.81 11.85
N PRO A 481 1.76 22.16 12.27
CA PRO A 481 2.81 22.81 13.05
C PRO A 481 3.35 24.08 12.38
N SER A 482 3.45 25.18 13.12
CA SER A 482 3.74 26.51 12.57
C SER A 482 5.13 26.60 11.92
N ASP A 483 6.11 25.89 12.47
CA ASP A 483 7.46 25.76 11.91
C ASP A 483 7.46 25.02 10.57
N CYS A 484 6.64 23.97 10.45
CA CYS A 484 6.43 23.22 9.22
C CYS A 484 5.78 24.11 8.15
N ILE A 485 4.69 24.81 8.49
CA ILE A 485 3.99 25.73 7.58
C ILE A 485 4.91 26.86 7.11
N TRP A 486 5.70 27.45 8.01
CA TRP A 486 6.68 28.47 7.64
C TRP A 486 7.73 27.91 6.67
N SER A 487 8.22 26.70 6.91
CA SER A 487 9.22 26.04 6.06
C SER A 487 8.68 25.73 4.66
N ILE A 488 7.49 25.12 4.58
CA ILE A 488 6.81 24.83 3.30
C ILE A 488 6.59 26.13 2.53
N GLY A 489 6.01 27.14 3.19
CA GLY A 489 5.74 28.44 2.60
C GLY A 489 6.99 29.12 2.02
N THR A 490 8.08 29.06 2.77
CA THR A 490 9.37 29.64 2.38
C THR A 490 10.00 28.88 1.21
N PHE A 491 10.02 27.55 1.24
CA PHE A 491 10.61 26.74 0.17
C PHE A 491 9.81 26.84 -1.13
N MET A 492 8.48 26.88 -1.04
CA MET A 492 7.65 27.05 -2.22
C MET A 492 7.78 28.46 -2.81
N ASP A 493 7.93 29.49 -1.98
CA ASP A 493 8.22 30.86 -2.47
C ASP A 493 9.59 30.93 -3.17
N ILE A 494 10.60 30.21 -2.69
CA ILE A 494 11.88 30.06 -3.40
C ILE A 494 11.67 29.38 -4.75
N VAL A 495 10.94 28.26 -4.79
CA VAL A 495 10.62 27.53 -6.03
C VAL A 495 9.90 28.47 -7.02
N ASP A 496 8.87 29.19 -6.57
CA ASP A 496 8.11 30.15 -7.36
C ASP A 496 9.01 31.26 -7.92
N THR A 497 9.84 31.92 -7.09
CA THR A 497 10.75 32.97 -7.58
C THR A 497 11.70 32.43 -8.66
N ILE A 498 12.22 31.21 -8.51
CA ILE A 498 13.12 30.62 -9.50
C ILE A 498 12.38 30.28 -10.81
N LEU A 499 11.20 29.66 -10.72
CA LEU A 499 10.50 29.18 -11.91
C LEU A 499 9.65 30.26 -12.61
N ILE A 500 9.17 31.27 -11.87
CA ILE A 500 8.32 32.36 -12.38
C ILE A 500 9.15 33.61 -12.67
N GLU A 501 9.84 34.16 -11.67
CA GLU A 501 10.54 35.45 -11.82
C GLU A 501 11.83 35.28 -12.63
N HIS A 502 12.53 34.16 -12.45
CA HIS A 502 13.72 33.78 -13.21
C HIS A 502 13.43 32.77 -14.34
N ALA A 503 12.19 32.74 -14.86
CA ALA A 503 11.73 31.75 -15.86
C ALA A 503 12.65 31.59 -17.09
N LYS A 504 13.34 32.66 -17.49
CA LYS A 504 14.28 32.67 -18.64
C LYS A 504 15.65 32.06 -18.33
N ASN A 505 15.97 31.80 -17.07
CA ASN A 505 17.26 31.26 -16.64
C ASN A 505 17.21 29.72 -16.58
N GLU A 506 17.40 29.08 -17.72
CA GLU A 506 17.38 27.61 -17.85
C GLU A 506 18.40 26.89 -16.94
N THR A 507 19.52 27.55 -16.63
CA THR A 507 20.54 27.00 -15.71
C THR A 507 20.00 26.93 -14.29
N MET A 508 19.35 27.99 -13.79
CA MET A 508 18.74 28.00 -12.46
C MET A 508 17.62 26.98 -12.34
N LYS A 509 16.74 26.87 -13.34
CA LYS A 509 15.68 25.84 -13.36
C LYS A 509 16.26 24.43 -13.34
N SER A 510 17.31 24.18 -14.12
CA SER A 510 18.01 22.88 -14.14
C SER A 510 18.66 22.56 -12.80
N HIS A 511 19.31 23.54 -12.15
CA HIS A 511 19.88 23.36 -10.81
C HIS A 511 18.79 23.07 -9.78
N LEU A 512 17.67 23.80 -9.80
CA LEU A 512 16.54 23.58 -8.89
C LEU A 512 16.02 22.15 -9.02
N LYS A 513 15.68 21.70 -10.23
CA LYS A 513 15.23 20.31 -10.46
C LYS A 513 16.27 19.29 -9.98
N ALA A 514 17.55 19.53 -10.27
CA ALA A 514 18.62 18.64 -9.86
C ALA A 514 18.81 18.55 -8.33
N VAL A 515 18.59 19.64 -7.58
CA VAL A 515 18.61 19.64 -6.11
C VAL A 515 17.59 18.64 -5.56
N PHE A 516 16.40 18.59 -6.15
CA PHE A 516 15.32 17.66 -5.80
C PHE A 516 15.44 16.26 -6.42
N GLY A 517 16.51 15.99 -7.18
CA GLY A 517 16.69 14.72 -7.89
C GLY A 517 15.77 14.54 -9.11
N ALA A 518 15.09 15.61 -9.54
CA ALA A 518 14.24 15.61 -10.72
C ALA A 518 15.06 15.77 -12.00
N LYS A 519 14.60 15.16 -13.10
CA LYS A 519 15.21 15.34 -14.43
C LYS A 519 14.90 16.74 -14.95
N SER A 520 15.85 17.37 -15.63
CA SER A 520 15.64 18.69 -16.25
C SER A 520 14.52 18.71 -17.30
N SER A 521 14.20 17.56 -17.89
CA SER A 521 13.12 17.39 -18.88
C SER A 521 11.71 17.39 -18.29
N ILE A 522 11.56 17.35 -16.97
CA ILE A 522 10.24 17.43 -16.32
C ILE A 522 9.71 18.86 -16.52
N VAL A 523 8.44 18.98 -16.87
CA VAL A 523 7.74 20.26 -17.06
C VAL A 523 7.65 21.02 -15.73
N ASP A 524 7.81 22.36 -15.75
CA ASP A 524 8.00 23.17 -14.53
C ASP A 524 6.76 23.10 -13.60
N GLU A 525 5.58 23.14 -14.21
CA GLU A 525 4.26 23.02 -13.61
C GLU A 525 4.11 21.67 -12.90
N PHE A 526 4.43 20.57 -13.60
CA PHE A 526 4.38 19.23 -13.01
C PHE A 526 5.39 19.09 -11.85
N PHE A 527 6.58 19.66 -11.99
CA PHE A 527 7.58 19.66 -10.91
C PHE A 527 7.04 20.38 -9.67
N ALA A 528 6.42 21.55 -9.86
CA ALA A 528 5.85 22.34 -8.77
C ALA A 528 4.61 21.68 -8.12
N ALA A 529 3.74 21.05 -8.91
CA ALA A 529 2.62 20.24 -8.42
C ALA A 529 3.11 19.02 -7.61
N ALA A 530 4.13 18.33 -8.11
CA ALA A 530 4.76 17.19 -7.44
C ALA A 530 5.29 17.56 -6.04
N LEU A 531 5.88 18.75 -5.89
CA LEU A 531 6.36 19.28 -4.61
C LEU A 531 5.25 19.50 -3.57
N SER A 532 4.04 19.78 -4.04
CA SER A 532 2.86 20.05 -3.19
C SER A 532 2.08 18.78 -2.82
N SER A 533 2.31 17.66 -3.52
CA SER A 533 1.54 16.41 -3.37
C SER A 533 1.50 15.84 -1.95
N THR A 534 2.55 16.03 -1.15
CA THR A 534 2.63 15.51 0.23
C THR A 534 1.68 16.23 1.19
N LEU A 535 1.23 17.44 0.85
CA LEU A 535 0.23 18.17 1.64
C LEU A 535 -1.11 17.42 1.71
N GLY A 536 -1.45 16.64 0.67
CA GLY A 536 -2.64 15.79 0.68
C GLY A 536 -2.63 14.72 1.78
N ALA A 537 -1.46 14.37 2.34
CA ALA A 537 -1.37 13.47 3.49
C ALA A 537 -2.00 14.07 4.76
N PHE A 538 -2.23 15.38 4.82
CA PHE A 538 -2.94 16.03 5.93
C PHE A 538 -4.39 15.54 6.04
N GLN A 539 -5.09 15.43 4.91
CA GLN A 539 -6.45 14.89 4.84
C GLN A 539 -6.50 13.42 5.32
N GLY A 540 -5.44 12.66 5.05
CA GLY A 540 -5.33 11.24 5.40
C GLY A 540 -5.00 10.96 6.88
N ARG A 541 -4.86 11.98 7.72
CA ARG A 541 -4.70 11.80 9.16
C ARG A 541 -5.93 11.11 9.76
N ASN A 542 -5.73 10.35 10.82
CA ASN A 542 -6.84 9.69 11.52
C ASN A 542 -6.53 9.56 13.01
N TRP A 543 -7.56 9.59 13.85
CA TRP A 543 -7.40 9.33 15.28
C TRP A 543 -6.99 7.88 15.57
N ASP A 544 -7.29 6.94 14.67
CA ASP A 544 -6.80 5.56 14.76
C ASP A 544 -5.45 5.43 14.03
N PRO A 545 -4.35 5.10 14.73
CA PRO A 545 -3.05 4.83 14.09
C PRO A 545 -3.05 3.57 13.22
N GLY A 546 -4.08 2.72 13.29
CA GLY A 546 -4.31 1.63 12.34
C GLY A 546 -4.84 2.10 10.98
N VAL A 547 -5.36 3.33 10.91
CA VAL A 547 -5.90 3.95 9.69
C VAL A 547 -4.97 5.05 9.18
N GLY A 548 -4.51 5.95 10.05
CA GLY A 548 -3.55 7.00 9.71
C GLY A 548 -2.10 6.49 9.75
N ASP A 549 -1.29 6.81 8.74
CA ASP A 549 0.05 6.24 8.56
C ASP A 549 1.23 7.14 9.04
N GLY A 550 0.90 8.35 9.53
CA GLY A 550 1.87 9.33 10.03
C GLY A 550 2.68 10.04 8.96
N THR A 551 2.30 9.92 7.68
CA THR A 551 3.06 10.49 6.56
C THR A 551 3.20 12.01 6.66
N PHE A 552 2.13 12.74 7.01
CA PHE A 552 2.21 14.19 7.20
C PHE A 552 3.13 14.57 8.37
N GLN A 553 3.08 13.82 9.48
CA GLN A 553 3.94 14.06 10.64
C GLN A 553 5.42 13.85 10.29
N ARG A 554 5.73 12.77 9.55
CA ARG A 554 7.09 12.51 9.04
C ARG A 554 7.57 13.58 8.09
N TYR A 555 6.70 14.03 7.18
CA TYR A 555 7.00 15.13 6.27
C TYR A 555 7.42 16.38 7.04
N CYS A 556 6.60 16.86 7.98
CA CYS A 556 6.95 18.03 8.79
C CYS A 556 8.26 17.84 9.58
N LYS A 557 8.44 16.70 10.26
CA LYS A 557 9.68 16.41 11.00
C LYS A 557 10.94 16.41 10.13
N ASN A 558 10.84 16.03 8.85
CA ASN A 558 11.98 16.08 7.94
C ASN A 558 12.33 17.53 7.58
N LEU A 559 11.33 18.33 7.19
CA LEU A 559 11.53 19.71 6.74
C LEU A 559 12.05 20.60 7.87
N THR A 560 11.58 20.40 9.09
CA THR A 560 11.92 21.22 10.25
C THR A 560 13.10 20.67 11.07
N SER A 561 13.71 19.56 10.63
CA SER A 561 14.87 18.99 11.33
C SER A 561 16.05 19.99 11.33
N PRO A 562 16.66 20.27 12.49
CA PRO A 562 17.83 21.15 12.58
C PRO A 562 19.09 20.48 12.02
N THR A 563 19.05 19.18 11.79
CA THR A 563 20.15 18.39 11.25
C THR A 563 19.86 17.94 9.83
N LEU A 564 20.93 17.81 9.03
CA LEU A 564 20.85 17.29 7.67
C LEU A 564 20.59 15.78 7.71
N LEU A 565 19.43 15.34 7.21
CA LEU A 565 18.96 13.96 7.24
C LEU A 565 19.36 13.16 6.00
N TYR A 566 19.57 13.84 4.87
CA TYR A 566 19.88 13.23 3.59
C TYR A 566 21.30 13.58 3.13
N GLN A 567 22.00 12.62 2.54
CA GLN A 567 23.34 12.87 2.01
C GLN A 567 23.26 13.59 0.67
N HIS A 568 23.84 14.79 0.61
CA HIS A 568 24.00 15.57 -0.61
C HIS A 568 25.48 15.82 -0.89
N ASN A 569 25.87 15.84 -2.16
CA ASN A 569 27.23 16.20 -2.55
C ASN A 569 27.45 17.72 -2.44
N ASN A 570 28.71 18.16 -2.45
CA ASN A 570 29.07 19.57 -2.32
C ASN A 570 28.45 20.44 -3.44
N THR A 571 28.24 19.87 -4.63
CA THR A 571 27.62 20.57 -5.76
C THR A 571 26.15 20.88 -5.49
N ILE A 572 25.37 19.92 -5.00
CA ILE A 572 23.96 20.12 -4.62
C ILE A 572 23.85 21.15 -3.50
N LYS A 573 24.75 21.11 -2.51
CA LYS A 573 24.79 22.11 -1.45
C LYS A 573 25.05 23.52 -2.01
N ALA A 574 26.09 23.68 -2.85
CA ALA A 574 26.43 24.96 -3.47
C ALA A 574 25.30 25.49 -4.39
N TRP A 575 24.64 24.60 -5.13
CA TRP A 575 23.47 24.98 -5.92
C TRP A 575 22.31 25.42 -5.05
N THR A 576 22.05 24.75 -3.92
CA THR A 576 20.99 25.16 -2.99
C THR A 576 21.27 26.54 -2.40
N GLU A 577 22.49 26.81 -1.95
CA GLU A 577 22.91 28.13 -1.44
C GLU A 577 22.80 29.22 -2.53
N GLY A 578 23.21 28.89 -3.78
CA GLY A 578 23.10 29.80 -4.92
C GLY A 578 21.66 30.12 -5.32
N LEU A 579 20.77 29.12 -5.29
CA LEU A 579 19.33 29.30 -5.54
C LEU A 579 18.70 30.19 -4.46
N ILE A 580 18.99 29.93 -3.18
CA ILE A 580 18.50 30.77 -2.08
C ILE A 580 19.00 32.22 -2.24
N SER A 581 20.29 32.41 -2.55
CA SER A 581 20.88 33.74 -2.74
C SER A 581 20.29 34.52 -3.92
N ALA A 582 19.67 33.84 -4.88
CA ALA A 582 18.99 34.46 -6.02
C ALA A 582 17.55 34.93 -5.69
N THR A 583 17.10 34.70 -4.46
CA THR A 583 15.80 35.12 -3.93
C THR A 583 15.97 36.15 -2.82
N LYS A 584 14.88 36.51 -2.13
CA LYS A 584 14.91 37.43 -0.98
C LYS A 584 15.46 36.82 0.32
N TYR A 585 15.79 35.53 0.33
CA TYR A 585 16.19 34.80 1.54
C TYR A 585 17.72 34.74 1.72
N ASP A 586 18.17 34.66 2.96
CA ASP A 586 19.59 34.65 3.33
C ASP A 586 20.19 33.23 3.30
N ALA A 587 21.07 32.97 2.34
CA ALA A 587 21.77 31.69 2.20
C ALA A 587 22.81 31.42 3.30
N THR A 588 23.18 32.43 4.11
CA THR A 588 24.06 32.21 5.29
C THR A 588 23.30 31.61 6.47
N ASN A 589 21.96 31.61 6.44
CA ASN A 589 21.14 30.92 7.42
C ASN A 589 21.24 29.40 7.22
N SER A 590 22.08 28.75 8.03
CA SER A 590 22.31 27.31 7.95
C SER A 590 21.04 26.48 8.18
N SER A 591 20.08 26.99 8.97
CA SER A 591 18.81 26.28 9.22
C SER A 591 17.95 26.27 7.96
N LEU A 592 17.92 27.37 7.20
CA LEU A 592 17.18 27.46 5.95
C LEU A 592 17.76 26.52 4.89
N VAL A 593 19.09 26.56 4.71
CA VAL A 593 19.79 25.67 3.76
C VAL A 593 19.59 24.21 4.14
N THR A 594 19.74 23.85 5.42
CA THR A 594 19.52 22.48 5.91
C THR A 594 18.07 22.03 5.68
N GLY A 595 17.08 22.87 5.99
CA GLY A 595 15.68 22.55 5.78
C GLY A 595 15.35 22.33 4.30
N MET A 596 15.88 23.17 3.39
CA MET A 596 15.66 23.01 1.96
C MET A 596 16.31 21.74 1.40
N LEU A 597 17.51 21.40 1.88
CA LEU A 597 18.17 20.13 1.53
C LEU A 597 17.38 18.92 2.07
N ASN A 598 16.87 19.00 3.31
CA ASN A 598 16.03 17.94 3.86
C ASN A 598 14.73 17.77 3.08
N TYR A 599 14.10 18.88 2.67
CA TYR A 599 12.93 18.85 1.81
C TYR A 599 13.25 18.16 0.47
N ALA A 600 14.35 18.57 -0.18
CA ALA A 600 14.78 18.00 -1.44
C ALA A 600 15.10 16.50 -1.32
N GLY A 601 15.77 16.09 -0.24
CA GLY A 601 16.07 14.69 0.06
C GLY A 601 14.80 13.86 0.28
N TYR A 602 13.83 14.39 1.03
CA TYR A 602 12.53 13.75 1.26
C TYR A 602 11.77 13.56 -0.05
N MET A 603 11.62 14.62 -0.86
CA MET A 603 10.89 14.53 -2.13
C MET A 603 11.58 13.61 -3.13
N ASN A 604 12.91 13.56 -3.14
CA ASN A 604 13.63 12.61 -3.98
C ASN A 604 13.36 11.16 -3.53
N ALA A 605 13.48 10.88 -2.23
CA ALA A 605 13.29 9.55 -1.67
C ALA A 605 11.86 9.02 -1.83
N THR A 606 10.87 9.89 -1.70
CA THR A 606 9.45 9.52 -1.71
C THR A 606 8.83 9.56 -3.11
N LEU A 607 9.27 10.48 -3.98
CA LEU A 607 8.61 10.76 -5.25
C LEU A 607 9.56 10.68 -6.46
N PHE A 608 10.55 11.58 -6.54
CA PHE A 608 11.29 11.76 -7.81
C PHE A 608 12.15 10.56 -8.21
N SER A 609 12.72 9.82 -7.27
CA SER A 609 13.46 8.57 -7.55
C SER A 609 12.56 7.46 -8.13
N HIS A 610 11.25 7.55 -7.92
CA HIS A 610 10.26 6.59 -8.37
C HIS A 610 9.40 7.10 -9.53
N LEU A 611 9.65 8.32 -10.01
CA LEU A 611 8.75 9.02 -10.92
C LEU A 611 8.53 8.28 -12.26
N ASP A 612 9.56 7.62 -12.80
CA ASP A 612 9.45 6.81 -14.01
C ASP A 612 8.50 5.60 -13.85
N LYS A 613 8.27 5.15 -12.61
CA LYS A 613 7.30 4.10 -12.26
C LYS A 613 5.91 4.70 -12.06
N VAL A 614 5.82 5.85 -11.37
CA VAL A 614 4.58 6.61 -11.14
C VAL A 614 3.94 7.04 -12.46
N LEU A 615 4.71 7.61 -13.39
CA LEU A 615 4.22 8.03 -14.72
C LEU A 615 3.74 6.86 -15.60
N ARG A 616 4.05 5.61 -15.25
CA ARG A 616 3.58 4.40 -15.97
C ARG A 616 2.35 3.76 -15.34
N THR A 617 2.05 4.05 -14.08
CA THR A 617 0.96 3.43 -13.31
C THR A 617 -0.19 4.39 -13.01
N SER A 618 -0.01 5.67 -13.27
CA SER A 618 -1.01 6.71 -13.02
C SER A 618 -0.90 7.79 -14.09
N SER A 619 -2.00 8.11 -14.77
CA SER A 619 -2.28 9.53 -15.06
C SER A 619 -2.23 10.20 -13.69
N PRO A 620 -1.33 11.17 -13.44
CA PRO A 620 -1.30 11.86 -12.17
C PRO A 620 -2.70 12.41 -11.92
N LYS A 621 -3.45 11.80 -10.99
CA LYS A 621 -4.57 12.48 -10.38
C LYS A 621 -3.93 13.52 -9.49
N SER A 622 -3.60 14.67 -10.07
CA SER A 622 -3.48 15.87 -9.29
C SER A 622 -4.87 16.18 -8.74
N PRO A 623 -5.08 16.22 -7.41
CA PRO A 623 -6.28 16.77 -6.86
C PRO A 623 -6.20 18.29 -6.97
N GLN A 624 -7.15 18.81 -7.73
CA GLN A 624 -7.66 20.18 -7.67
C GLN A 624 -6.81 21.28 -8.29
N SER A 625 -7.45 21.92 -9.26
CA SER A 625 -7.12 23.17 -9.91
C SER A 625 -7.11 24.34 -8.94
N LEU A 626 -6.07 25.16 -9.03
CA LEU A 626 -5.85 26.31 -8.16
C LEU A 626 -5.44 27.48 -9.05
N GLU A 627 -6.14 28.60 -9.01
CA GLU A 627 -5.54 29.88 -9.37
C GLU A 627 -5.07 30.58 -8.09
N ASN A 628 -3.76 30.84 -8.05
CA ASN A 628 -3.08 31.89 -7.30
C ASN A 628 -3.43 32.03 -5.82
N VAL A 629 -2.65 31.34 -4.97
CA VAL A 629 -2.47 31.74 -3.57
C VAL A 629 -2.29 33.27 -3.49
N PRO A 630 -3.10 33.99 -2.68
CA PRO A 630 -3.03 35.43 -2.56
C PRO A 630 -1.59 35.94 -2.43
N LYS A 631 -1.26 37.04 -3.15
CA LYS A 631 0.12 37.59 -3.19
C LYS A 631 0.58 38.17 -1.86
N ASP A 632 -0.34 38.39 -0.93
CA ASP A 632 -0.08 38.93 0.40
C ASP A 632 0.41 37.87 1.42
N ARG A 633 0.46 36.59 1.03
CA ARG A 633 0.89 35.48 1.90
C ARG A 633 1.84 34.51 1.20
N LEU A 634 2.54 33.70 1.99
CA LEU A 634 3.43 32.66 1.45
C LEU A 634 2.65 31.50 0.82
N PRO A 635 3.04 31.01 -0.37
CA PRO A 635 2.39 29.89 -1.06
C PRO A 635 2.64 28.57 -0.32
N LEU A 636 1.60 27.81 0.03
CA LEU A 636 1.81 26.37 0.37
C LEU A 636 1.92 25.52 -0.89
N ILE A 637 1.30 25.99 -1.97
CA ILE A 637 1.33 25.41 -3.31
C ILE A 637 1.81 26.46 -4.30
N SER A 638 2.55 26.01 -5.31
CA SER A 638 3.16 26.91 -6.29
C SER A 638 2.12 27.69 -7.07
N ARG A 639 2.41 28.97 -7.31
CA ARG A 639 1.58 29.84 -8.19
C ARG A 639 1.70 29.51 -9.67
N LEU A 640 2.58 28.57 -10.04
CA LEU A 640 2.62 28.04 -11.40
C LEU A 640 1.48 27.09 -11.70
N ILE A 641 0.89 26.47 -10.68
CA ILE A 641 -0.23 25.54 -10.88
C ILE A 641 -1.44 26.39 -11.24
N THR A 642 -2.06 26.13 -12.40
CA THR A 642 -3.27 26.82 -12.87
C THR A 642 -4.40 25.85 -13.19
N LEU A 643 -5.65 26.30 -13.09
CA LEU A 643 -6.83 25.53 -13.52
C LEU A 643 -6.72 25.06 -14.98
N ALA A 644 -6.17 25.90 -15.87
CA ALA A 644 -6.03 25.57 -17.29
C ALA A 644 -5.08 24.38 -17.52
N GLU A 645 -3.97 24.31 -16.78
CA GLU A 645 -3.01 23.21 -16.88
C GLU A 645 -3.52 21.94 -16.20
N GLU A 646 -4.11 22.07 -15.01
CA GLU A 646 -4.66 20.96 -14.25
C GLU A 646 -5.86 20.30 -14.95
N SER A 647 -6.62 21.06 -15.75
CA SER A 647 -7.74 20.53 -16.54
C SER A 647 -7.33 20.03 -17.94
N GLN A 648 -6.06 20.12 -18.31
CA GLN A 648 -5.59 19.75 -19.64
C GLN A 648 -5.88 18.28 -19.98
N PHE A 649 -5.80 17.37 -19.00
CA PHE A 649 -6.10 15.95 -19.20
C PHE A 649 -7.56 15.73 -19.64
N CYS A 650 -8.51 16.58 -19.24
CA CYS A 650 -9.90 16.49 -19.70
C CYS A 650 -10.00 16.60 -21.23
N LYS A 651 -9.21 17.50 -21.81
CA LYS A 651 -9.13 17.69 -23.25
C LYS A 651 -8.36 16.56 -23.93
N GLU A 652 -7.21 16.18 -23.37
CA GLU A 652 -6.30 15.20 -23.98
C GLU A 652 -6.86 13.77 -23.93
N ASP A 653 -7.38 13.36 -22.77
CA ASP A 653 -7.83 11.98 -22.55
C ASP A 653 -9.32 11.80 -22.87
N PHE A 654 -10.14 12.84 -22.65
CA PHE A 654 -11.59 12.75 -22.77
C PHE A 654 -12.21 13.66 -23.83
N SER A 655 -11.41 14.47 -24.55
CA SER A 655 -11.94 15.45 -25.53
C SER A 655 -12.99 16.40 -24.93
N ILE A 656 -12.98 16.60 -23.61
CA ILE A 656 -13.84 17.55 -22.91
C ILE A 656 -13.11 18.89 -22.91
N THR A 657 -13.70 19.88 -23.57
CA THR A 657 -13.07 21.20 -23.81
C THR A 657 -13.80 22.35 -23.14
N THR A 658 -14.97 22.08 -22.56
CA THR A 658 -15.76 23.05 -21.82
C THR A 658 -15.43 22.98 -20.33
N PRO A 659 -15.48 24.11 -19.61
CA PRO A 659 -15.43 24.11 -18.15
C PRO A 659 -16.51 23.20 -17.54
N PRO A 660 -16.30 22.70 -16.30
CA PRO A 660 -17.33 21.95 -15.59
C PRO A 660 -18.57 22.82 -15.35
N ASP A 661 -19.75 22.21 -15.45
CA ASP A 661 -21.01 22.86 -15.08
C ASP A 661 -21.27 22.64 -13.58
N THR A 662 -20.78 23.56 -12.75
CA THR A 662 -20.89 23.51 -11.29
C THR A 662 -22.31 23.75 -10.78
N ASP A 663 -23.13 24.51 -11.51
CA ASP A 663 -24.53 24.78 -11.18
C ASP A 663 -25.36 23.49 -11.07
N ARG A 664 -25.01 22.45 -11.84
CA ARG A 664 -25.67 21.14 -11.75
C ARG A 664 -25.54 20.49 -10.39
N ILE A 665 -24.48 20.76 -9.64
CA ILE A 665 -24.29 20.29 -8.27
C ILE A 665 -24.84 21.34 -7.30
N ASN A 666 -24.47 22.60 -7.48
CA ASN A 666 -24.80 23.69 -6.55
C ASN A 666 -26.31 23.96 -6.46
N LYS A 667 -27.10 23.62 -7.49
CA LYS A 667 -28.58 23.65 -7.43
C LYS A 667 -29.17 22.86 -6.27
N HIS A 668 -28.44 21.86 -5.74
CA HIS A 668 -28.89 21.07 -4.61
C HIS A 668 -28.73 21.79 -3.27
N GLY A 669 -28.07 22.94 -3.23
CA GLY A 669 -28.01 23.83 -2.08
C GLY A 669 -26.62 24.36 -1.81
N GLY A 670 -25.57 23.69 -2.28
CA GLY A 670 -24.20 24.18 -2.12
C GLY A 670 -23.83 24.42 -0.65
N PHE A 671 -23.23 25.57 -0.36
CA PHE A 671 -23.01 26.09 0.99
C PHE A 671 -24.29 26.26 1.84
N ASN A 672 -25.45 26.37 1.19
CA ASN A 672 -26.76 26.54 1.85
C ASN A 672 -27.57 25.23 1.85
N PHE A 673 -26.94 24.08 1.68
CA PHE A 673 -27.64 22.80 1.74
C PHE A 673 -28.38 22.66 3.08
N SER A 674 -29.67 22.35 3.00
CA SER A 674 -30.57 22.14 4.15
C SER A 674 -31.73 21.25 3.70
N TYR A 675 -32.05 20.27 4.52
CA TYR A 675 -33.16 19.34 4.33
C TYR A 675 -33.44 18.57 5.64
N SER A 676 -34.71 18.30 5.96
CA SER A 676 -35.08 17.54 7.16
C SER A 676 -34.49 16.11 7.13
N ARG A 677 -33.99 15.69 8.28
CA ARG A 677 -33.27 14.44 8.54
C ARG A 677 -31.98 14.30 7.74
N ALA A 678 -31.31 15.41 7.47
CA ALA A 678 -29.95 15.43 6.93
C ALA A 678 -28.98 16.01 7.96
N ALA A 679 -28.13 15.15 8.51
CA ALA A 679 -27.02 15.56 9.36
C ALA A 679 -25.84 16.00 8.49
N ILE A 680 -25.29 17.18 8.78
CA ILE A 680 -24.03 17.67 8.20
C ILE A 680 -22.96 17.61 9.29
N ILE A 681 -21.91 16.83 9.05
CA ILE A 681 -20.84 16.59 10.00
C ILE A 681 -19.52 16.84 9.31
N ASP A 682 -18.68 17.75 9.81
CA ASP A 682 -17.38 18.05 9.23
C ASP A 682 -16.28 18.07 10.29
N GLY A 683 -15.05 17.73 9.90
CA GLY A 683 -13.88 17.88 10.76
C GLY A 683 -13.44 19.34 10.83
N LEU A 684 -13.09 19.84 12.03
CA LEU A 684 -12.62 21.21 12.21
C LEU A 684 -11.41 21.55 11.33
N ALA A 685 -10.49 20.60 11.18
CA ALA A 685 -9.25 20.73 10.43
C ALA A 685 -9.34 20.07 9.04
N ASP A 686 -10.51 19.62 8.59
CA ASP A 686 -10.65 18.98 7.28
C ASP A 686 -10.36 19.99 6.14
N PRO A 687 -9.38 19.72 5.25
CA PRO A 687 -9.16 20.51 4.04
C PRO A 687 -10.41 20.72 3.16
N TRP A 688 -11.38 19.81 3.26
CA TRP A 688 -12.63 19.89 2.50
C TRP A 688 -13.72 20.73 3.16
N ARG A 689 -13.55 21.15 4.42
CA ARG A 689 -14.56 21.88 5.18
C ARG A 689 -15.05 23.14 4.46
N ASP A 690 -14.16 23.84 3.76
CA ASP A 690 -14.52 25.07 3.04
C ASP A 690 -15.24 24.81 1.69
N ALA A 691 -15.54 23.55 1.36
CA ALA A 691 -16.45 23.15 0.29
C ALA A 691 -17.77 22.55 0.83
N THR A 692 -18.07 22.74 2.11
CA THR A 692 -19.30 22.26 2.78
C THR A 692 -20.08 23.41 3.39
N PRO A 693 -21.29 23.18 3.93
CA PRO A 693 -22.03 24.23 4.62
C PRO A 693 -21.34 24.75 5.90
N HIS A 694 -20.29 24.09 6.41
CA HIS A 694 -19.44 24.57 7.50
C HIS A 694 -18.30 25.51 7.03
N ALA A 695 -18.24 25.85 5.74
CA ALA A 695 -17.21 26.74 5.20
C ALA A 695 -17.13 28.09 5.93
N ASP A 696 -15.92 28.63 6.05
CA ASP A 696 -15.73 29.97 6.59
C ASP A 696 -16.47 31.01 5.73
N GLY A 697 -17.37 31.77 6.36
CA GLY A 697 -18.22 32.75 5.67
C GLY A 697 -19.55 32.20 5.13
N ALA A 698 -19.78 30.88 5.21
CA ALA A 698 -21.10 30.30 5.00
C ALA A 698 -22.07 30.72 6.12
N ARG A 699 -23.37 30.55 5.86
CA ARG A 699 -24.42 30.95 6.80
C ARG A 699 -24.33 30.10 8.08
N PRO A 700 -24.21 30.71 9.27
CA PRO A 700 -24.23 29.93 10.50
C PRO A 700 -25.60 29.28 10.70
N ARG A 701 -25.59 28.01 11.10
CA ARG A 701 -26.79 27.22 11.39
C ARG A 701 -26.74 26.69 12.83
N LYS A 702 -27.89 26.66 13.50
CA LYS A 702 -28.02 25.96 14.77
C LYS A 702 -28.26 24.49 14.50
N SER A 703 -27.53 23.62 15.18
CA SER A 703 -27.82 22.18 15.18
C SER A 703 -29.18 21.92 15.83
N THR A 704 -29.94 20.98 15.27
CA THR A 704 -31.24 20.52 15.78
C THR A 704 -31.38 19.02 15.52
N ASP A 705 -32.28 18.33 16.23
CA ASP A 705 -32.50 16.88 16.05
C ASP A 705 -32.92 16.51 14.61
N GLU A 706 -33.70 17.38 13.95
CA GLU A 706 -34.13 17.18 12.56
C GLU A 706 -33.05 17.55 11.54
N GLU A 707 -32.13 18.44 11.90
CA GLU A 707 -31.10 18.96 11.01
C GLU A 707 -29.77 19.12 11.78
N PRO A 708 -29.11 18.01 12.17
CA PRO A 708 -27.85 18.08 12.91
C PRO A 708 -26.78 18.82 12.10
N PHE A 709 -26.02 19.67 12.78
CA PHE A 709 -25.01 20.54 12.19
C PHE A 709 -23.79 20.56 13.11
N ILE A 710 -22.83 19.66 12.86
CA ILE A 710 -21.80 19.31 13.83
C ILE A 710 -20.41 19.51 13.23
N LEU A 711 -19.61 20.35 13.89
CA LEU A 711 -18.20 20.55 13.58
C LEU A 711 -17.34 19.84 14.64
N VAL A 712 -16.54 18.87 14.20
CA VAL A 712 -15.81 17.94 15.07
C VAL A 712 -14.43 18.50 15.39
N ASP A 713 -14.24 18.93 16.63
CA ASP A 713 -12.95 19.33 17.17
C ASP A 713 -12.41 18.22 18.09
N VAL A 714 -11.14 17.85 17.88
CA VAL A 714 -10.45 16.85 18.70
C VAL A 714 -9.15 17.51 19.18
N PRO A 715 -8.95 17.65 20.51
CA PRO A 715 -7.72 18.25 21.06
C PRO A 715 -6.47 17.49 20.61
N ALA A 716 -5.34 18.20 20.49
CA ALA A 716 -4.09 17.61 20.02
C ALA A 716 -3.58 16.49 20.95
N GLU A 717 -3.83 16.60 22.25
CA GLU A 717 -3.51 15.61 23.28
C GLU A 717 -4.30 14.30 23.14
N ASP A 718 -5.45 14.35 22.47
CA ASP A 718 -6.33 13.20 22.24
C ASP A 718 -6.05 12.53 20.88
N VAL A 719 -5.11 13.05 20.08
CA VAL A 719 -4.72 12.49 18.78
C VAL A 719 -3.25 12.07 18.83
N TRP A 720 -2.95 10.84 18.43
CA TRP A 720 -1.60 10.27 18.52
C TRP A 720 -0.55 11.01 17.68
N ASP A 721 -0.96 11.72 16.64
CA ASP A 721 -0.05 12.52 15.80
C ASP A 721 0.26 13.91 16.39
N GLY A 722 -0.44 14.30 17.45
CA GLY A 722 -0.23 15.55 18.20
C GLY A 722 -0.73 16.80 17.49
N ILE A 723 -1.61 16.68 16.49
CA ILE A 723 -2.15 17.83 15.75
C ILE A 723 -3.67 17.93 16.00
N ARG A 724 -4.14 19.11 16.46
CA ARG A 724 -5.55 19.37 16.78
C ARG A 724 -6.45 19.28 15.53
N GLY A 725 -7.69 18.88 15.77
CA GLY A 725 -8.80 18.93 14.83
C GLY A 725 -8.99 17.62 14.09
N ALA A 726 -10.24 17.15 14.02
CA ALA A 726 -10.58 16.06 13.12
C ALA A 726 -10.40 16.52 11.67
N VAL A 727 -9.89 15.62 10.83
CA VAL A 727 -9.84 15.82 9.38
C VAL A 727 -10.98 15.02 8.73
N HIS A 728 -10.71 14.36 7.61
CA HIS A 728 -11.72 13.80 6.73
C HIS A 728 -12.51 12.64 7.36
N HIS A 729 -13.80 12.89 7.63
CA HIS A 729 -14.84 11.94 8.05
C HIS A 729 -14.40 10.92 9.11
N TRP A 730 -13.85 11.42 10.22
CA TRP A 730 -13.34 10.62 11.34
C TRP A 730 -14.43 9.81 12.06
N ASP A 731 -15.66 10.30 12.02
CA ASP A 731 -16.89 9.72 12.58
C ASP A 731 -17.24 8.33 12.01
N GLN A 732 -16.79 8.01 10.80
CA GLN A 732 -17.08 6.73 10.15
C GLN A 732 -16.29 5.56 10.76
N ASN A 733 -15.12 5.84 11.32
CA ASN A 733 -14.18 4.83 11.79
C ASN A 733 -14.64 4.23 13.13
N GLY A 734 -14.27 2.99 13.39
CA GLY A 734 -14.56 2.35 14.66
C GLY A 734 -13.53 1.28 14.97
N LEU A 735 -13.46 0.89 16.23
CA LEU A 735 -12.51 -0.11 16.72
C LEU A 735 -13.12 -1.51 16.64
N SER A 736 -12.32 -2.48 16.22
CA SER A 736 -12.73 -3.89 16.29
C SER A 736 -12.85 -4.37 17.74
N GLU A 737 -13.55 -5.49 17.97
CA GLU A 737 -13.61 -6.08 19.32
C GLU A 737 -12.21 -6.42 19.87
N GLU A 738 -11.30 -6.85 19.00
CA GLU A 738 -9.92 -7.13 19.36
C GLU A 738 -9.17 -5.85 19.77
N ASP A 739 -9.37 -4.74 19.06
CA ASP A 739 -8.78 -3.46 19.40
C ASP A 739 -9.24 -2.98 20.78
N VAL A 740 -10.53 -3.10 21.07
CA VAL A 740 -11.12 -2.75 22.37
C VAL A 740 -10.56 -3.66 23.47
N GLN A 741 -10.44 -4.97 23.23
CA GLN A 741 -9.83 -5.92 24.17
C GLN A 741 -8.35 -5.63 24.45
N ARG A 742 -7.63 -5.10 23.46
CA ARG A 742 -6.24 -4.61 23.61
C ARG A 742 -6.14 -3.25 24.30
N GLY A 743 -7.27 -2.66 24.71
CA GLY A 743 -7.33 -1.40 25.42
C GLY A 743 -7.23 -0.15 24.53
N LYS A 744 -7.38 -0.29 23.21
CA LYS A 744 -7.51 0.90 22.34
C LYS A 744 -8.82 1.61 22.65
N THR A 745 -8.78 2.94 22.59
CA THR A 745 -9.97 3.79 22.77
C THR A 745 -9.97 4.88 21.70
N ALA A 746 -11.16 5.20 21.21
CA ALA A 746 -11.35 6.36 20.34
C ALA A 746 -11.37 7.65 21.19
N PRO A 747 -10.99 8.81 20.62
CA PRO A 747 -11.10 10.08 21.31
C PRO A 747 -12.52 10.33 21.83
N ARG A 748 -12.65 10.96 22.99
CA ARG A 748 -13.96 11.20 23.62
C ARG A 748 -14.92 11.98 22.71
N ALA A 749 -14.39 12.94 21.94
CA ALA A 749 -15.15 13.70 20.96
C ALA A 749 -15.79 12.79 19.88
N ILE A 750 -15.03 11.81 19.38
CA ILE A 750 -15.53 10.83 18.39
C ILE A 750 -16.58 9.91 19.01
N VAL A 751 -16.34 9.40 20.23
CA VAL A 751 -17.32 8.53 20.91
C VAL A 751 -18.64 9.27 21.18
N ASN A 752 -18.55 10.54 21.59
CA ASN A 752 -19.75 11.35 21.83
C ASN A 752 -20.49 11.65 20.52
N LEU A 753 -19.77 11.99 19.46
CA LEU A 753 -20.33 12.22 18.13
C LEU A 753 -21.07 10.99 17.61
N GLN A 754 -20.45 9.80 17.69
CA GLN A 754 -21.09 8.55 17.25
C GLN A 754 -22.34 8.22 18.08
N ARG A 755 -22.34 8.56 19.37
CA ARG A 755 -23.54 8.45 20.22
C ARG A 755 -24.64 9.43 19.79
N GLU A 756 -24.28 10.66 19.44
CA GLU A 756 -25.22 11.70 18.97
C GLU A 756 -25.82 11.35 17.60
N ILE A 757 -25.02 10.78 16.68
CA ILE A 757 -25.53 10.23 15.40
C ILE A 757 -26.50 9.07 15.67
N GLY A 758 -26.21 8.28 16.69
CA GLY A 758 -27.01 7.13 17.08
C GLY A 758 -28.20 7.45 17.98
N SER A 759 -28.44 8.71 18.37
CA SER A 759 -29.62 9.14 19.14
C SER A 759 -30.63 9.81 18.24
#